data_AF-A0A2N0G0X1-F1
#
_entry.id   AF-A0A2N0G0X1-F1
#
_cell.length_a   1.000
_cell.length_b   1.000
_cell.length_c   1.000
_cell.angle_alpha   90.00
_cell.angle_beta   90.00
_cell.angle_gamma   90.00
#
_symmetry.space_group_name_H-M   'P 1'
#
loop_
_entity.id
_entity.type
_entity.pdbx_description
1 polymer ?
#
loop_
_entity_poly.entity_id
_entity_poly.type
_entity_poly.pdbx_seq_one_letter_code
_entity_poly.pdbx_strand_id
1 'polypeptide(L)'
;MENTNCYHCGTECGKSPVEYDEKAFCCNGCKMVYEIFSENDLSYYYELQSAAGATPQEQEGKYDFLDAPTIIEKLLEFNDGHMQMVNLYIPHIHCSSCIWILENLNKLNPGIKGSQVDFPKKTVRITFNSEVISLKQLAIMMNRIGYEPQITLADFDEKPTTVDRSLIYKLGIAGFAFGNVMFLSFPEYFDLNTNQETGGEYWLNEYQDLFRWIMFFFSLPVVLYSGRDYFISAFKGIRSRMLNIDVPIALGVLVLFLRSTVDIIFNWGPGFFDSLTGLVFFLLLGKFFQQKTYSFLSFERDYKSYFPIAVTRFTEEGKEEIAQIYEIKKGDRLLIRNEELIPADGVLMKGDGHIDYSFVTGEAEPVRKKSGEKVFAGGKQLHGAIEVEIVKPVSQSYLTQLWGNAVFNDEKSGRFQTLTDSIGRRFTIAVLSIATISTFIWLLIDPSLALNVFTAVLIIACPCAIALAAPFTLGNMLRIFGKKKFYLKNTQAIEQLAQIDTAIFDKTGTITTAAKSVANYEGLPLTEEEESLLKNTLRSSNHPLSRSLYDLLAEHDIEVLEDYEEHTGKGIQASGSKGNIKIGSADFVGSPSAQNIENTSVHIRANDAYKGCFVFKNTYREGVSSLFEEMGKEMQLALLSGDNAGEKKRLQALLPATTPFYFNQKPEDKLHFIKKLQEKGKKVLMVGDGLNDAGALAQANIGIAISENINVFSPACDAILDATKFNELYTYVQASKKAIHIIKMSFVLSLMYNMVGLYFAVSGQLEPVIAAILMPLSSISIVAFTTVATNILGKKLK
;
A
#
# COMPACT_ATOMS: atom_id res chain seq x y z
N MET A 1 22.99 22.71 27.98
CA MET A 1 22.65 22.52 26.56
C MET A 1 21.14 22.52 26.51
N GLU A 2 20.58 23.71 26.32
CA GLU A 2 19.13 23.92 26.30
C GLU A 2 18.53 23.22 25.07
N ASN A 3 17.38 22.59 25.25
CA ASN A 3 16.71 21.76 24.27
C ASN A 3 16.32 22.63 23.05
N THR A 4 17.04 22.48 21.93
CA THR A 4 16.75 23.19 20.66
C THR A 4 15.53 22.66 19.92
N ASN A 5 14.85 21.65 20.49
CA ASN A 5 13.71 20.97 19.88
C ASN A 5 12.39 21.44 20.49
N CYS A 6 11.37 21.53 19.65
CA CYS A 6 10.03 21.91 20.04
C CYS A 6 9.45 20.89 21.02
N TYR A 7 8.94 21.39 22.13
CA TYR A 7 8.34 20.55 23.17
C TYR A 7 7.14 19.72 22.68
N HIS A 8 6.41 20.21 21.66
CA HIS A 8 5.19 19.57 21.15
C HIS A 8 5.46 18.57 20.01
N CYS A 9 6.08 19.01 18.91
CA CYS A 9 6.29 18.19 17.71
C CYS A 9 7.71 17.63 17.57
N GLY A 10 8.65 18.01 18.45
CA GLY A 10 10.04 17.53 18.44
C GLY A 10 10.91 18.03 17.30
N THR A 11 10.40 18.86 16.39
CA THR A 11 11.20 19.48 15.34
C THR A 11 12.10 20.56 15.93
N GLU A 12 13.27 20.81 15.33
CA GLU A 12 14.14 21.92 15.76
C GLU A 12 13.39 23.26 15.67
N CYS A 13 13.48 24.09 16.71
CA CYS A 13 12.78 25.38 16.79
C CYS A 13 13.40 26.48 15.90
N GLY A 14 14.50 26.18 15.20
CA GLY A 14 15.26 27.17 14.44
C GLY A 14 15.93 28.22 15.33
N LYS A 15 16.33 29.36 14.74
CA LYS A 15 17.11 30.42 15.39
C LYS A 15 16.28 31.37 16.30
N SER A 16 14.95 31.30 16.28
CA SER A 16 14.06 32.16 17.09
C SER A 16 12.85 31.36 17.62
N PRO A 17 13.02 30.58 18.69
CA PRO A 17 11.95 29.79 19.28
C PRO A 17 10.84 30.67 19.87
N VAL A 18 9.60 30.20 19.81
CA VAL A 18 8.50 30.78 20.60
C VAL A 18 8.58 30.20 22.01
N GLU A 19 8.78 31.04 23.02
CA GLU A 19 8.87 30.60 24.42
C GLU A 19 7.54 30.80 25.16
N TYR A 20 7.10 29.76 25.88
CA TYR A 20 5.91 29.78 26.73
C TYR A 20 6.01 28.68 27.80
N ASP A 21 5.64 28.98 29.05
CA ASP A 21 5.69 28.01 30.18
C ASP A 21 7.07 27.32 30.35
N GLU A 22 8.15 28.11 30.28
CA GLU A 22 9.56 27.63 30.32
C GLU A 22 9.91 26.58 29.24
N LYS A 23 9.13 26.51 28.15
CA LYS A 23 9.29 25.57 27.03
C LYS A 23 9.44 26.32 25.71
N ALA A 24 10.22 25.72 24.80
CA ALA A 24 10.44 26.23 23.45
C ALA A 24 9.53 25.53 22.42
N PHE A 25 8.97 26.32 21.50
CA PHE A 25 8.11 25.86 20.40
C PHE A 25 8.63 26.35 19.04
N CYS A 26 8.47 25.53 17.99
CA CYS A 26 8.91 25.88 16.65
C CYS A 26 8.00 26.89 15.94
N CYS A 27 6.74 27.04 16.39
CA CYS A 27 5.77 27.99 15.85
C CYS A 27 4.66 28.29 16.85
N ASN A 28 3.89 29.37 16.59
CA ASN A 28 2.71 29.73 17.39
C ASN A 28 1.61 28.64 17.38
N GLY A 29 1.53 27.83 16.32
CA GLY A 29 0.59 26.70 16.26
C GLY A 29 0.91 25.63 17.30
N CYS A 30 2.17 25.20 17.41
CA CYS A 30 2.59 24.23 18.42
C CYS A 30 2.43 24.77 19.85
N LYS A 31 2.65 26.07 20.06
CA LYS A 31 2.33 26.75 21.33
C LYS A 31 0.83 26.67 21.64
N MET A 32 -0.03 27.00 20.68
CA MET A 32 -1.49 26.99 20.87
C MET A 32 -2.01 25.59 21.22
N VAL A 33 -1.51 24.54 20.58
CA VAL A 33 -1.91 23.16 20.92
C VAL A 33 -1.49 22.80 22.35
N TYR A 34 -0.30 23.24 22.78
CA TYR A 34 0.15 23.06 24.15
C TYR A 34 -0.75 23.79 25.16
N GLU A 35 -1.14 25.03 24.88
CA GLU A 35 -2.09 25.79 25.71
C GLU A 35 -3.43 25.06 25.80
N ILE A 36 -4.00 24.64 24.66
CA ILE A 36 -5.26 23.88 24.61
C ILE A 36 -5.17 22.62 25.47
N PHE A 37 -4.09 21.85 25.37
CA PHE A 37 -3.96 20.61 26.15
C PHE A 37 -3.77 20.89 27.65
N SER A 38 -3.06 21.95 28.00
CA SER A 38 -2.81 22.31 29.40
C SER A 38 -4.07 22.84 30.08
N GLU A 39 -4.89 23.62 29.38
CA GLU A 39 -6.14 24.19 29.89
C GLU A 39 -7.27 23.15 30.03
N ASN A 40 -7.21 22.04 29.29
CA ASN A 40 -8.27 21.02 29.26
C ASN A 40 -7.90 19.70 29.98
N ASP A 41 -6.94 19.74 30.93
CA ASP A 41 -6.46 18.55 31.67
C ASP A 41 -6.01 17.40 30.75
N LEU A 42 -5.30 17.76 29.66
CA LEU A 42 -4.76 16.85 28.65
C LEU A 42 -3.22 16.76 28.67
N SER A 43 -2.58 17.26 29.72
CA SER A 43 -1.12 17.29 29.88
C SER A 43 -0.45 15.90 29.90
N TYR A 44 -1.17 14.85 30.33
CA TYR A 44 -0.71 13.45 30.28
C TYR A 44 -0.30 12.99 28.87
N TYR A 45 -0.78 13.67 27.82
CA TYR A 45 -0.34 13.50 26.44
C TYR A 45 1.21 13.50 26.29
N TYR A 46 1.89 14.40 27.01
CA TYR A 46 3.34 14.57 26.94
C TYR A 46 4.11 13.55 27.78
N GLU A 47 3.45 12.87 28.73
CA GLU A 47 4.05 11.78 29.52
C GLU A 47 4.00 10.45 28.77
N LEU A 48 2.98 10.25 27.93
CA LEU A 48 2.79 9.03 27.14
C LEU A 48 3.87 8.85 26.06
N GLN A 49 4.29 9.95 25.42
CA GLN A 49 5.35 9.94 24.43
C GLN A 49 5.91 11.35 24.21
N SER A 50 7.23 11.49 24.25
CA SER A 50 7.90 12.74 23.89
C SER A 50 7.76 13.01 22.39
N ALA A 51 7.42 14.26 22.03
CA ALA A 51 7.33 14.74 20.64
C ALA A 51 6.29 14.04 19.73
N ALA A 52 5.09 13.76 20.25
CA ALA A 52 4.01 13.12 19.49
C ALA A 52 3.21 14.06 18.56
N GLY A 53 3.41 15.39 18.66
CA GLY A 53 2.58 16.39 17.98
C GLY A 53 2.86 16.55 16.49
N ALA A 54 1.81 16.71 15.68
CA ALA A 54 1.92 17.23 14.33
C ALA A 54 1.79 18.76 14.34
N THR A 55 2.47 19.46 13.42
CA THR A 55 2.30 20.91 13.28
C THR A 55 0.90 21.21 12.74
N PRO A 56 0.05 21.97 13.45
CA PRO A 56 -1.28 22.31 12.95
C PRO A 56 -1.18 23.25 11.75
N GLN A 57 -2.07 23.10 10.78
CA GLN A 57 -2.21 23.99 9.63
C GLN A 57 -3.55 24.72 9.70
N GLU A 58 -3.52 26.05 9.79
CA GLU A 58 -4.72 26.87 9.63
C GLU A 58 -5.03 27.04 8.14
N GLN A 59 -6.13 26.44 7.69
CA GLN A 59 -6.69 26.65 6.36
C GLN A 59 -8.13 27.13 6.51
N GLU A 60 -8.40 28.38 6.13
CA GLU A 60 -9.75 28.93 6.08
C GLU A 60 -10.54 28.30 4.92
N GLY A 61 -11.82 28.00 5.14
CA GLY A 61 -12.77 27.54 4.10
C GLY A 61 -12.70 26.05 3.71
N LYS A 62 -11.66 25.30 4.13
CA LYS A 62 -11.46 23.90 3.73
C LYS A 62 -12.67 22.98 3.99
N TYR A 63 -13.37 23.19 5.10
CA TYR A 63 -14.48 22.35 5.55
C TYR A 63 -15.87 22.94 5.24
N ASP A 64 -15.97 23.96 4.40
CA ASP A 64 -17.26 24.62 4.09
C ASP A 64 -18.27 23.68 3.43
N PHE A 65 -17.79 22.63 2.75
CA PHE A 65 -18.65 21.59 2.20
C PHE A 65 -19.44 20.81 3.26
N LEU A 66 -19.00 20.83 4.52
CA LEU A 66 -19.72 20.22 5.65
C LEU A 66 -20.91 21.06 6.13
N ASP A 67 -21.22 22.20 5.49
CA ASP A 67 -22.47 22.94 5.70
C ASP A 67 -23.62 22.40 4.82
N ALA A 68 -23.33 21.59 3.79
CA ALA A 68 -24.33 21.06 2.88
C ALA A 68 -25.04 19.81 3.49
N PRO A 69 -26.37 19.84 3.70
CA PRO A 69 -27.09 18.73 4.36
C PRO A 69 -26.95 17.38 3.64
N THR A 70 -26.94 17.40 2.30
CA THR A 70 -26.82 16.21 1.45
C THR A 70 -25.47 15.50 1.59
N ILE A 71 -24.43 16.22 2.02
CA ILE A 71 -23.09 15.70 2.27
C ILE A 71 -23.03 15.13 3.69
N ILE A 72 -23.57 15.87 4.67
CA ILE A 72 -23.62 15.44 6.07
C ILE A 72 -24.35 14.10 6.19
N GLU A 73 -25.54 13.96 5.59
CA GLU A 73 -26.35 12.72 5.69
C GLU A 73 -25.61 11.46 5.23
N LYS A 74 -24.70 11.58 4.27
CA LYS A 74 -23.93 10.45 3.75
C LYS A 74 -22.70 10.12 4.59
N LEU A 75 -22.18 11.09 5.35
CA LEU A 75 -21.05 10.90 6.27
C LEU A 75 -21.47 10.33 7.62
N LEU A 76 -22.71 10.57 8.02
CA LEU A 76 -23.23 10.10 9.30
C LEU A 76 -23.57 8.60 9.25
N GLU A 77 -23.03 7.83 10.18
CA GLU A 77 -23.44 6.44 10.41
C GLU A 77 -24.79 6.37 11.13
N PHE A 78 -25.13 7.41 11.88
CA PHE A 78 -26.35 7.52 12.66
C PHE A 78 -26.75 8.99 12.85
N ASN A 79 -28.04 9.28 12.75
CA ASN A 79 -28.61 10.60 13.00
C ASN A 79 -30.03 10.46 13.58
N ASP A 80 -30.23 10.94 14.81
CA ASP A 80 -31.53 11.00 15.50
C ASP A 80 -31.97 12.45 15.77
N GLY A 81 -31.48 13.40 14.97
CA GLY A 81 -31.77 14.83 15.09
C GLY A 81 -31.00 15.56 16.19
N HIS A 82 -30.86 14.96 17.37
CA HIS A 82 -30.08 15.50 18.49
C HIS A 82 -28.69 14.89 18.60
N MET A 83 -28.56 13.59 18.29
CA MET A 83 -27.32 12.84 18.42
C MET A 83 -26.89 12.32 17.05
N GLN A 84 -25.65 12.64 16.68
CA GLN A 84 -25.04 12.24 15.42
C GLN A 84 -23.79 11.41 15.68
N MET A 85 -23.56 10.40 14.84
CA MET A 85 -22.34 9.59 14.85
C MET A 85 -21.65 9.65 13.49
N VAL A 86 -20.35 9.92 13.53
CA VAL A 86 -19.49 9.96 12.34
C VAL A 86 -18.25 9.11 12.59
N ASN A 87 -17.74 8.45 11.54
CA ASN A 87 -16.47 7.75 11.58
C ASN A 87 -15.51 8.43 10.60
N LEU A 88 -14.44 9.02 11.11
CA LEU A 88 -13.51 9.85 10.34
C LEU A 88 -12.14 9.18 10.26
N TYR A 89 -11.54 9.15 9.07
CA TYR A 89 -10.17 8.66 8.88
C TYR A 89 -9.14 9.76 9.18
N ILE A 90 -8.20 9.46 10.07
CA ILE A 90 -7.17 10.39 10.59
C ILE A 90 -5.77 9.81 10.29
N PRO A 91 -5.08 10.24 9.22
CA PRO A 91 -3.79 9.67 8.79
C PRO A 91 -2.70 9.76 9.86
N HIS A 92 -2.76 10.80 10.68
CA HIS A 92 -1.76 11.16 11.67
C HIS A 92 -1.83 10.34 12.95
N ILE A 93 -2.71 9.34 13.07
CA ILE A 93 -2.68 8.41 14.20
C ILE A 93 -1.44 7.49 14.08
N HIS A 94 -0.48 7.63 15.01
CA HIS A 94 0.78 6.87 14.95
C HIS A 94 1.34 6.44 16.32
N CYS A 95 0.85 6.97 17.44
CA CYS A 95 1.32 6.60 18.78
C CYS A 95 0.16 6.48 19.80
N SER A 96 0.48 6.01 21.01
CA SER A 96 -0.46 5.91 22.13
C SER A 96 -1.01 7.28 22.56
N SER A 97 -0.21 8.35 22.48
CA SER A 97 -0.66 9.72 22.76
C SER A 97 -1.76 10.16 21.79
N CYS A 98 -1.69 9.76 20.52
CA CYS A 98 -2.75 10.03 19.52
C CYS A 98 -4.07 9.34 19.87
N ILE A 99 -4.00 8.10 20.35
CA ILE A 99 -5.19 7.36 20.77
C ILE A 99 -5.82 8.08 21.95
N TRP A 100 -5.00 8.42 22.95
CA TRP A 100 -5.48 9.03 24.18
C TRP A 100 -6.19 10.37 23.94
N ILE A 101 -5.59 11.27 23.15
CA ILE A 101 -6.22 12.57 22.85
C ILE A 101 -7.53 12.41 22.07
N LEU A 102 -7.55 11.54 21.05
CA LEU A 102 -8.72 11.31 20.23
C LEU A 102 -9.84 10.56 20.96
N GLU A 103 -9.53 9.80 22.01
CA GLU A 103 -10.55 9.20 22.88
C GLU A 103 -11.06 10.16 23.97
N ASN A 104 -10.37 11.28 24.19
CA ASN A 104 -10.73 12.31 25.18
C ASN A 104 -11.21 13.62 24.53
N LEU A 105 -11.75 13.58 23.31
CA LEU A 105 -12.25 14.79 22.61
C LEU A 105 -13.39 15.50 23.37
N ASN A 106 -14.12 14.77 24.21
CA ASN A 106 -15.14 15.32 25.10
C ASN A 106 -14.60 16.34 26.12
N LYS A 107 -13.30 16.28 26.45
CA LYS A 107 -12.66 17.30 27.29
C LYS A 107 -12.43 18.61 26.54
N LEU A 108 -12.21 18.55 25.22
CA LEU A 108 -11.99 19.73 24.38
C LEU A 108 -13.30 20.42 23.98
N ASN A 109 -14.38 19.64 23.82
CA ASN A 109 -15.70 20.20 23.53
C ASN A 109 -16.80 19.38 24.21
N PRO A 110 -17.63 20.00 25.09
CA PRO A 110 -18.70 19.31 25.82
C PRO A 110 -19.85 18.80 24.93
N GLY A 111 -19.92 19.25 23.67
CA GLY A 111 -20.82 18.73 22.66
C GLY A 111 -20.49 17.28 22.22
N ILE A 112 -19.29 16.80 22.50
CA ILE A 112 -18.86 15.43 22.20
C ILE A 112 -19.17 14.52 23.39
N LYS A 113 -19.93 13.45 23.17
CA LYS A 113 -20.31 12.48 24.22
C LYS A 113 -19.33 11.32 24.34
N GLY A 114 -18.76 10.90 23.23
CA GLY A 114 -17.80 9.81 23.21
C GLY A 114 -17.05 9.76 21.89
N SER A 115 -15.84 9.24 21.97
CA SER A 115 -14.94 9.07 20.83
C SER A 115 -14.13 7.79 21.03
N GLN A 116 -14.04 6.96 20.01
CA GLN A 116 -13.35 5.68 20.05
C GLN A 116 -12.43 5.53 18.84
N VAL A 117 -11.17 5.14 19.07
CA VAL A 117 -10.17 5.03 18.01
C VAL A 117 -9.99 3.57 17.57
N ASP A 118 -10.09 3.32 16.27
CA ASP A 118 -9.62 2.08 15.62
C ASP A 118 -8.22 2.34 15.08
N PHE A 119 -7.21 2.06 15.90
CA PHE A 119 -5.81 2.34 15.57
C PHE A 119 -5.31 1.64 14.29
N PRO A 120 -5.59 0.33 14.06
CA PRO A 120 -5.23 -0.34 12.81
C PRO A 120 -5.81 0.33 11.55
N LYS A 121 -7.06 0.82 11.61
CA LYS A 121 -7.71 1.51 10.49
C LYS A 121 -7.41 3.01 10.45
N LYS A 122 -6.79 3.55 11.50
CA LYS A 122 -6.61 4.98 11.72
C LYS A 122 -7.93 5.77 11.61
N THR A 123 -9.03 5.21 12.09
CA THR A 123 -10.32 5.89 12.12
C THR A 123 -10.72 6.24 13.54
N VAL A 124 -11.46 7.33 13.72
CA VAL A 124 -12.07 7.70 14.99
C VAL A 124 -13.58 7.81 14.82
N ARG A 125 -14.31 7.06 15.63
CA ARG A 125 -15.77 7.11 15.69
C ARG A 125 -16.18 8.10 16.77
N ILE A 126 -16.87 9.16 16.39
CA ILE A 126 -17.24 10.27 17.28
C ILE A 126 -18.76 10.36 17.37
N THR A 127 -19.26 10.41 18.60
CA THR A 127 -20.66 10.67 18.91
C THR A 127 -20.79 12.07 19.51
N PHE A 128 -21.55 12.94 18.86
CA PHE A 128 -21.68 14.34 19.24
C PHE A 128 -23.13 14.84 19.16
N ASN A 129 -23.43 15.89 19.91
CA ASN A 129 -24.71 16.58 19.89
C ASN A 129 -24.68 17.69 18.84
N SER A 130 -25.51 17.56 17.80
CA SER A 130 -25.58 18.48 16.66
C SER A 130 -26.13 19.87 16.99
N GLU A 131 -26.80 20.04 18.14
CA GLU A 131 -27.24 21.36 18.63
C GLU A 131 -26.11 22.17 19.26
N VAL A 132 -25.05 21.49 19.74
CA VAL A 132 -23.92 22.12 20.45
C VAL A 132 -22.73 22.31 19.52
N ILE A 133 -22.43 21.32 18.67
CA ILE A 133 -21.31 21.36 17.73
C ILE A 133 -21.74 20.79 16.38
N SER A 134 -21.50 21.53 15.30
CA SER A 134 -21.72 21.03 13.95
C SER A 134 -20.58 20.11 13.48
N LEU A 135 -20.83 19.26 12.49
CA LEU A 135 -19.79 18.40 11.90
C LEU A 135 -18.61 19.22 11.35
N LYS A 136 -18.90 20.39 10.75
CA LYS A 136 -17.87 21.35 10.32
C LYS A 136 -17.01 21.84 11.48
N GLN A 137 -17.63 22.27 12.58
CA GLN A 137 -16.92 22.75 13.76
C GLN A 137 -16.07 21.64 14.40
N LEU A 138 -16.59 20.40 14.41
CA LEU A 138 -15.85 19.22 14.86
C LEU A 138 -14.57 19.00 14.02
N ALA A 139 -14.69 19.02 12.69
CA ALA A 139 -13.54 18.85 11.78
C ALA A 139 -12.49 19.97 11.93
N ILE A 140 -12.94 21.22 12.07
CA ILE A 140 -12.06 22.38 12.31
C ILE A 140 -11.33 22.23 13.65
N MET A 141 -12.04 21.83 14.72
CA MET A 141 -11.45 21.61 16.04
C MET A 141 -10.37 20.53 15.97
N MET A 142 -10.64 19.40 15.31
CA MET A 142 -9.69 18.31 15.15
C MET A 142 -8.44 18.73 14.34
N ASN A 143 -8.64 19.52 13.28
CA ASN A 143 -7.52 20.09 12.52
C ASN A 143 -6.63 21.01 13.37
N ARG A 144 -7.23 21.86 14.22
CA ARG A 144 -6.50 22.78 15.11
C ARG A 144 -5.58 22.07 16.10
N ILE A 145 -5.96 20.87 16.55
CA ILE A 145 -5.13 20.05 17.46
C ILE A 145 -4.17 19.10 16.72
N GLY A 146 -4.04 19.25 15.39
CA GLY A 146 -3.10 18.47 14.57
C GLY A 146 -3.63 17.10 14.10
N TYR A 147 -4.92 16.82 14.28
CA TYR A 147 -5.57 15.57 13.86
C TYR A 147 -6.54 15.82 12.70
N GLU A 148 -6.01 16.23 11.56
CA GLU A 148 -6.79 16.52 10.36
C GLU A 148 -7.63 15.31 9.90
N PRO A 149 -8.98 15.41 9.86
CA PRO A 149 -9.80 14.39 9.25
C PRO A 149 -9.74 14.47 7.72
N GLN A 150 -9.30 13.38 7.10
CA GLN A 150 -9.40 13.23 5.65
C GLN A 150 -10.76 12.65 5.30
N ILE A 151 -11.63 13.52 4.77
CA ILE A 151 -12.95 13.14 4.28
C ILE A 151 -12.85 13.00 2.76
N THR A 152 -13.07 11.80 2.24
CA THR A 152 -12.86 11.49 0.82
C THR A 152 -14.11 10.93 0.16
N LEU A 153 -14.11 10.86 -1.18
CA LEU A 153 -15.21 10.27 -1.95
C LEU A 153 -15.41 8.77 -1.70
N ALA A 154 -14.39 8.07 -1.20
CA ALA A 154 -14.49 6.64 -0.85
C ALA A 154 -15.49 6.40 0.30
N ASP A 155 -15.62 7.38 1.21
CA ASP A 155 -16.54 7.32 2.35
C ASP A 155 -18.02 7.35 1.93
N PHE A 156 -18.31 7.65 0.66
CA PHE A 156 -19.67 7.77 0.09
C PHE A 156 -20.08 6.57 -0.79
N ASP A 157 -19.12 5.85 -1.38
CA ASP A 157 -19.36 4.78 -2.37
C ASP A 157 -19.46 3.37 -1.73
N GLU A 158 -18.93 3.19 -0.52
CA GLU A 158 -19.03 1.90 0.15
C GLU A 158 -20.43 1.70 0.73
N LYS A 159 -21.28 0.97 -0.02
CA LYS A 159 -22.31 0.15 0.63
C LYS A 159 -21.62 -0.59 1.77
N PRO A 160 -22.14 -0.58 3.00
CA PRO A 160 -21.52 -1.27 4.12
C PRO A 160 -21.24 -2.70 3.68
N THR A 161 -19.97 -3.04 3.47
CA THR A 161 -19.59 -4.38 3.05
C THR A 161 -20.11 -5.30 4.13
N THR A 162 -21.11 -6.12 3.79
CA THR A 162 -21.64 -7.09 4.74
C THR A 162 -20.46 -7.93 5.20
N VAL A 163 -20.07 -7.80 6.46
CA VAL A 163 -18.92 -8.52 7.01
C VAL A 163 -19.21 -10.00 6.82
N ASP A 164 -18.49 -10.64 5.88
CA ASP A 164 -18.70 -12.04 5.57
C ASP A 164 -18.16 -12.89 6.73
N ARG A 165 -19.05 -13.25 7.66
CA ARG A 165 -18.76 -14.13 8.79
C ARG A 165 -18.90 -15.61 8.43
N SER A 166 -19.17 -15.95 7.16
CA SER A 166 -19.46 -17.34 6.75
C SER A 166 -18.32 -18.29 7.10
N LEU A 167 -17.06 -17.89 6.95
CA LEU A 167 -15.91 -18.73 7.28
C LEU A 167 -15.82 -19.00 8.79
N ILE A 168 -16.12 -18.00 9.63
CA ILE A 168 -16.11 -18.13 11.08
C ILE A 168 -17.19 -19.12 11.53
N TYR A 169 -18.40 -19.04 10.95
CA TYR A 169 -19.47 -19.99 11.25
C TYR A 169 -19.13 -21.41 10.80
N LYS A 170 -18.58 -21.58 9.59
CA LYS A 170 -18.12 -22.89 9.09
C LYS A 170 -17.05 -23.50 9.99
N LEU A 171 -16.09 -22.68 10.43
CA LEU A 171 -15.03 -23.10 11.35
C LEU A 171 -15.58 -23.48 12.73
N GLY A 172 -16.48 -22.68 13.29
CA GLY A 172 -17.11 -22.97 14.58
C GLY A 172 -17.91 -24.26 14.57
N ILE A 173 -18.72 -24.50 13.53
CA ILE A 173 -19.48 -25.75 13.35
C ILE A 173 -18.54 -26.95 13.21
N ALA A 174 -17.49 -26.84 12.38
CA ALA A 174 -16.54 -27.91 12.17
C ALA A 174 -15.75 -28.23 13.46
N GLY A 175 -15.31 -27.21 14.20
CA GLY A 175 -14.59 -27.39 15.46
C GLY A 175 -15.47 -27.97 16.57
N PHE A 176 -16.72 -27.52 16.66
CA PHE A 176 -17.70 -28.07 17.61
C PHE A 176 -17.97 -29.56 17.32
N ALA A 177 -18.27 -29.90 16.06
CA ALA A 177 -18.49 -31.28 15.66
C ALA A 177 -17.24 -32.15 15.86
N PHE A 178 -16.07 -31.68 15.44
CA PHE A 178 -14.81 -32.40 15.63
C PHE A 178 -14.51 -32.70 17.10
N GLY A 179 -14.63 -31.71 17.99
CA GLY A 179 -14.40 -31.91 19.42
C GLY A 179 -15.33 -32.95 20.04
N ASN A 180 -16.62 -32.91 19.68
CA ASN A 180 -17.60 -33.88 20.17
C ASN A 180 -17.40 -35.27 19.57
N VAL A 181 -17.13 -35.38 18.27
CA VAL A 181 -16.88 -36.67 17.62
C VAL A 181 -15.62 -37.32 18.18
N MET A 182 -14.54 -36.55 18.38
CA MET A 182 -13.31 -37.06 18.99
C MET A 182 -13.54 -37.56 20.42
N PHE A 183 -14.35 -36.85 21.20
CA PHE A 183 -14.76 -37.30 22.54
C PHE A 183 -15.60 -38.59 22.49
N LEU A 184 -16.53 -38.69 21.54
CA LEU A 184 -17.41 -39.87 21.38
C LEU A 184 -16.69 -41.08 20.80
N SER A 185 -15.59 -40.88 20.05
CA SER A 185 -14.71 -41.96 19.56
C SER A 185 -13.74 -42.50 20.62
N PHE A 186 -13.65 -41.86 21.79
CA PHE A 186 -12.73 -42.23 22.87
C PHE A 186 -12.81 -43.71 23.32
N PRO A 187 -14.00 -44.33 23.53
CA PRO A 187 -14.09 -45.76 23.86
C PRO A 187 -13.38 -46.70 22.89
N GLU A 188 -13.27 -46.33 21.62
CA GLU A 188 -12.73 -47.19 20.57
C GLU A 188 -11.22 -47.01 20.37
N TYR A 189 -10.67 -45.84 20.71
CA TYR A 189 -9.22 -45.59 20.65
C TYR A 189 -8.41 -46.35 21.71
N PHE A 190 -9.02 -46.62 22.86
CA PHE A 190 -8.33 -47.23 24.00
C PHE A 190 -8.67 -48.72 24.19
N ASP A 191 -9.40 -49.30 23.24
CA ASP A 191 -9.82 -50.70 23.19
C ASP A 191 -10.00 -51.32 24.59
N LEU A 192 -10.92 -50.73 25.36
CA LEU A 192 -11.29 -51.17 26.72
C LEU A 192 -11.83 -52.61 26.73
N ASN A 193 -11.96 -53.24 25.57
CA ASN A 193 -12.38 -54.63 25.38
C ASN A 193 -11.26 -55.66 25.62
N THR A 194 -9.98 -55.28 25.53
CA THR A 194 -8.87 -56.24 25.73
C THR A 194 -8.49 -56.49 27.19
N ASN A 195 -8.92 -55.65 28.12
CA ASN A 195 -8.60 -55.80 29.54
C ASN A 195 -9.86 -56.10 30.37
N GLN A 196 -10.37 -57.33 30.24
CA GLN A 196 -11.39 -57.87 31.17
C GLN A 196 -10.96 -57.79 32.65
N GLU A 197 -9.66 -57.62 32.93
CA GLU A 197 -9.11 -57.55 34.29
C GLU A 197 -8.97 -56.13 34.86
N THR A 198 -9.09 -55.07 34.06
CA THR A 198 -9.04 -53.67 34.54
C THR A 198 -10.07 -52.77 33.87
N GLY A 199 -11.33 -52.95 34.26
CA GLY A 199 -12.29 -51.85 34.36
C GLY A 199 -12.58 -51.04 33.09
N GLY A 200 -12.86 -51.69 31.96
CA GLY A 200 -13.65 -51.03 30.91
C GLY A 200 -15.02 -50.67 31.49
N GLU A 201 -15.33 -49.38 31.61
CA GLU A 201 -16.62 -48.94 32.16
C GLU A 201 -17.77 -49.53 31.33
N TYR A 202 -18.58 -50.40 31.94
CA TYR A 202 -19.74 -51.08 31.34
C TYR A 202 -20.60 -50.15 30.44
N TRP A 203 -20.76 -48.89 30.86
CA TRP A 203 -21.52 -47.86 30.14
C TRP A 203 -20.92 -47.48 28.78
N LEU A 204 -19.61 -47.41 28.66
CA LEU A 204 -18.94 -47.05 27.41
C LEU A 204 -19.10 -48.12 26.33
N ASN A 205 -19.26 -49.39 26.74
CA ASN A 205 -19.47 -50.52 25.82
C ASN A 205 -20.95 -50.72 25.44
N GLU A 206 -21.88 -50.52 26.38
CA GLU A 206 -23.33 -50.68 26.11
C GLU A 206 -23.87 -49.62 25.14
N TYR A 207 -23.34 -48.40 25.17
CA TYR A 207 -23.82 -47.28 24.37
C TYR A 207 -22.99 -47.00 23.10
N GLN A 208 -22.10 -47.92 22.69
CA GLN A 208 -21.23 -47.72 21.51
C GLN A 208 -22.02 -47.40 20.23
N ASP A 209 -23.10 -48.15 19.97
CA ASP A 209 -23.94 -47.92 18.79
C ASP A 209 -24.63 -46.55 18.83
N LEU A 210 -25.07 -46.11 20.01
CA LEU A 210 -25.63 -44.78 20.19
C LEU A 210 -24.58 -43.70 19.88
N PHE A 211 -23.37 -43.85 20.39
CA PHE A 211 -22.28 -42.90 20.14
C PHE A 211 -21.92 -42.84 18.65
N ARG A 212 -21.87 -43.99 17.96
CA ARG A 212 -21.68 -44.06 16.51
C ARG A 212 -22.72 -43.25 15.74
N TRP A 213 -24.00 -43.44 16.02
CA TRP A 213 -25.06 -42.67 15.36
C TRP A 213 -24.98 -41.16 15.67
N ILE A 214 -24.63 -40.79 16.90
CA ILE A 214 -24.40 -39.37 17.25
C ILE A 214 -23.22 -38.80 16.46
N MET A 215 -22.13 -39.55 16.29
CA MET A 215 -21.00 -39.14 15.45
C MET A 215 -21.42 -38.90 13.99
N PHE A 216 -22.26 -39.78 13.44
CA PHE A 216 -22.83 -39.58 12.10
C PHE A 216 -23.62 -38.27 12.01
N PHE A 217 -24.50 -37.98 12.97
CA PHE A 217 -25.28 -36.74 12.98
C PHE A 217 -24.42 -35.48 13.11
N PHE A 218 -23.34 -35.51 13.89
CA PHE A 218 -22.40 -34.38 13.95
C PHE A 218 -21.62 -34.18 12.66
N SER A 219 -21.36 -35.25 11.89
CA SER A 219 -20.62 -35.15 10.64
C SER A 219 -21.40 -34.52 9.48
N LEU A 220 -22.74 -34.66 9.46
CA LEU A 220 -23.64 -34.10 8.45
C LEU A 220 -23.45 -32.59 8.20
N PRO A 221 -23.55 -31.71 9.21
CA PRO A 221 -23.32 -30.28 9.01
C PRO A 221 -21.88 -29.97 8.59
N VAL A 222 -20.90 -30.79 9.00
CA VAL A 222 -19.51 -30.60 8.60
C VAL A 222 -19.33 -30.86 7.10
N VAL A 223 -19.88 -31.94 6.56
CA VAL A 223 -19.76 -32.26 5.13
C VAL A 223 -20.59 -31.31 4.28
N LEU A 224 -21.86 -31.12 4.62
CA LEU A 224 -22.83 -30.41 3.77
C LEU A 224 -22.69 -28.87 3.82
N TYR A 225 -22.29 -28.32 4.97
CA TYR A 225 -22.16 -26.87 5.16
C TYR A 225 -20.70 -26.42 5.20
N SER A 226 -19.90 -26.95 6.15
CA SER A 226 -18.51 -26.54 6.34
C SER A 226 -17.61 -26.95 5.17
N GLY A 227 -17.81 -28.14 4.61
CA GLY A 227 -17.07 -28.68 3.45
C GLY A 227 -17.53 -28.17 2.09
N ARG A 228 -18.66 -27.45 2.02
CA ARG A 228 -19.34 -27.06 0.76
C ARG A 228 -18.43 -26.35 -0.25
N ASP A 229 -17.56 -25.46 0.21
CA ASP A 229 -16.68 -24.67 -0.67
C ASP A 229 -15.71 -25.57 -1.44
N TYR A 230 -15.19 -26.62 -0.81
CA TYR A 230 -14.27 -27.57 -1.44
C TYR A 230 -14.99 -28.37 -2.52
N PHE A 231 -16.24 -28.81 -2.28
CA PHE A 231 -17.05 -29.48 -3.30
C PHE A 231 -17.36 -28.59 -4.49
N ILE A 232 -17.75 -27.33 -4.25
CA ILE A 232 -18.02 -26.36 -5.33
C ILE A 232 -16.75 -26.09 -6.14
N SER A 233 -15.62 -25.88 -5.47
CA SER A 233 -14.34 -25.63 -6.12
C SER A 233 -13.86 -26.82 -6.93
N ALA A 234 -13.95 -28.03 -6.38
CA ALA A 234 -13.63 -29.27 -7.09
C ALA A 234 -14.50 -29.45 -8.35
N PHE A 235 -15.82 -29.25 -8.22
CA PHE A 235 -16.74 -29.36 -9.36
C PHE A 235 -16.44 -28.33 -10.45
N LYS A 236 -16.18 -27.07 -10.07
CA LYS A 236 -15.76 -26.01 -11.01
C LYS A 236 -14.43 -26.33 -11.68
N GLY A 237 -13.45 -26.85 -10.94
CA GLY A 237 -12.15 -27.27 -11.47
C GLY A 237 -12.28 -28.40 -12.50
N ILE A 238 -13.04 -29.44 -12.18
CA ILE A 238 -13.31 -30.55 -13.11
C ILE A 238 -14.04 -30.04 -14.37
N ARG A 239 -15.08 -29.21 -14.20
CA ARG A 239 -15.84 -28.65 -15.33
C ARG A 239 -14.98 -27.78 -16.25
N SER A 240 -14.03 -27.04 -15.69
CA SER A 240 -13.09 -26.18 -16.43
C SER A 240 -11.86 -26.92 -16.97
N ARG A 241 -11.77 -28.26 -16.78
CA ARG A 241 -10.59 -29.08 -17.11
C ARG A 241 -9.30 -28.61 -16.42
N MET A 242 -9.43 -27.92 -15.28
CA MET A 242 -8.32 -27.51 -14.44
C MET A 242 -8.43 -28.23 -13.09
N LEU A 243 -7.66 -29.30 -12.91
CA LEU A 243 -7.59 -29.99 -11.63
C LEU A 243 -6.87 -29.10 -10.61
N ASN A 244 -7.57 -28.75 -9.53
CA ASN A 244 -7.04 -27.99 -8.40
C ASN A 244 -6.84 -28.91 -7.18
N ILE A 245 -6.30 -28.34 -6.10
CA ILE A 245 -6.02 -29.04 -4.83
C ILE A 245 -7.32 -29.47 -4.13
N ASP A 246 -8.45 -28.81 -4.42
CA ASP A 246 -9.73 -29.10 -3.78
C ASP A 246 -10.37 -30.40 -4.31
N VAL A 247 -10.00 -30.88 -5.50
CA VAL A 247 -10.49 -32.14 -6.07
C VAL A 247 -10.19 -33.36 -5.19
N PRO A 248 -8.92 -33.66 -4.84
CA PRO A 248 -8.60 -34.81 -3.99
C PRO A 248 -9.15 -34.63 -2.57
N ILE A 249 -9.23 -33.40 -2.05
CA ILE A 249 -9.82 -33.10 -0.74
C ILE A 249 -11.31 -33.44 -0.73
N ALA A 250 -12.07 -32.92 -1.69
CA ALA A 250 -13.51 -33.18 -1.80
C ALA A 250 -13.80 -34.68 -1.99
N LEU A 251 -12.97 -35.37 -2.79
CA LEU A 251 -13.06 -36.82 -2.96
C LEU A 251 -12.77 -37.57 -1.64
N GLY A 252 -11.72 -37.18 -0.91
CA GLY A 252 -11.37 -37.77 0.39
C GLY A 252 -12.50 -37.62 1.41
N VAL A 253 -13.07 -36.42 1.53
CA VAL A 253 -14.22 -36.15 2.41
C VAL A 253 -15.44 -36.99 2.01
N LEU A 254 -15.76 -37.07 0.72
CA LEU A 254 -16.88 -37.86 0.22
C LEU A 254 -16.70 -39.35 0.54
N VAL A 255 -15.52 -39.89 0.26
CA VAL A 255 -15.23 -41.31 0.45
C VAL A 255 -15.24 -41.66 1.93
N LEU A 256 -14.63 -40.83 2.80
CA LEU A 256 -14.66 -41.01 4.25
C LEU A 256 -16.09 -40.98 4.78
N PHE A 257 -16.92 -40.05 4.32
CA PHE A 257 -18.32 -39.96 4.75
C PHE A 257 -19.11 -41.22 4.35
N LEU A 258 -19.05 -41.60 3.07
CA LEU A 258 -19.77 -42.77 2.57
C LEU A 258 -19.32 -44.07 3.25
N ARG A 259 -18.00 -44.26 3.37
CA ARG A 259 -17.44 -45.44 4.04
C ARG A 259 -17.87 -45.52 5.49
N SER A 260 -17.69 -44.44 6.25
CA SER A 260 -18.03 -44.43 7.68
C SER A 260 -19.53 -44.62 7.91
N THR A 261 -20.37 -44.15 6.97
CA THR A 261 -21.81 -44.38 7.01
C THR A 261 -22.15 -45.87 6.78
N VAL A 262 -21.45 -46.53 5.86
CA VAL A 262 -21.58 -47.98 5.63
C VAL A 262 -21.13 -48.76 6.87
N ASP A 263 -19.98 -48.40 7.46
CA ASP A 263 -19.43 -49.06 8.64
C ASP A 263 -20.42 -49.05 9.83
N ILE A 264 -21.13 -47.92 10.05
CA ILE A 264 -22.18 -47.82 11.07
C ILE A 264 -23.42 -48.63 10.69
N ILE A 265 -23.93 -48.51 9.46
CA ILE A 265 -25.18 -49.17 9.04
C ILE A 265 -25.06 -50.69 9.12
N PHE A 266 -23.91 -51.25 8.73
CA PHE A 266 -23.66 -52.68 8.74
C PHE A 266 -22.97 -53.18 10.02
N ASN A 267 -22.71 -52.28 10.97
CA ASN A 267 -22.01 -52.55 12.23
C ASN A 267 -20.63 -53.21 12.02
N TRP A 268 -19.89 -52.78 11.00
CA TRP A 268 -18.53 -53.27 10.69
C TRP A 268 -17.46 -52.57 11.53
N GLY A 269 -17.83 -51.47 12.19
CA GLY A 269 -16.97 -50.72 13.06
C GLY A 269 -17.44 -49.27 13.20
N PRO A 270 -16.65 -48.41 13.85
CA PRO A 270 -17.03 -47.02 14.05
C PRO A 270 -17.02 -46.10 12.85
N GLY A 271 -16.34 -46.51 11.78
CA GLY A 271 -15.96 -45.61 10.71
C GLY A 271 -14.92 -44.58 11.17
N PHE A 272 -14.78 -43.51 10.40
CA PHE A 272 -13.70 -42.52 10.46
C PHE A 272 -14.27 -41.09 10.55
N PHE A 273 -15.36 -40.91 11.29
CA PHE A 273 -16.02 -39.61 11.42
C PHE A 273 -15.16 -38.59 12.18
N ASP A 274 -14.33 -39.04 13.11
CA ASP A 274 -13.32 -38.24 13.83
C ASP A 274 -12.30 -37.65 12.86
N SER A 275 -11.76 -38.50 11.99
CA SER A 275 -10.79 -38.14 10.96
C SER A 275 -11.42 -37.22 9.91
N LEU A 276 -12.66 -37.47 9.51
CA LEU A 276 -13.41 -36.63 8.56
C LEU A 276 -13.69 -35.23 9.13
N THR A 277 -14.23 -35.14 10.35
CA THR A 277 -14.56 -33.86 10.96
C THR A 277 -13.31 -33.05 11.30
N GLY A 278 -12.25 -33.72 11.77
CA GLY A 278 -10.93 -33.14 11.96
C GLY A 278 -10.32 -32.60 10.67
N LEU A 279 -10.35 -33.37 9.58
CA LEU A 279 -9.83 -32.94 8.29
C LEU A 279 -10.48 -31.63 7.82
N VAL A 280 -11.81 -31.55 7.82
CA VAL A 280 -12.53 -30.34 7.39
C VAL A 280 -12.25 -29.16 8.34
N PHE A 281 -12.20 -29.41 9.66
CA PHE A 281 -11.86 -28.39 10.64
C PHE A 281 -10.47 -27.78 10.42
N PHE A 282 -9.43 -28.61 10.30
CA PHE A 282 -8.06 -28.13 10.10
C PHE A 282 -7.87 -27.42 8.75
N LEU A 283 -8.54 -27.87 7.69
CA LEU A 283 -8.53 -27.18 6.40
C LEU A 283 -9.16 -25.78 6.50
N LEU A 284 -10.30 -25.66 7.18
CA LEU A 284 -10.96 -24.36 7.42
C LEU A 284 -10.13 -23.47 8.34
N LEU A 285 -9.47 -24.03 9.35
CA LEU A 285 -8.57 -23.30 10.23
C LEU A 285 -7.40 -22.71 9.42
N GLY A 286 -6.80 -23.51 8.53
CA GLY A 286 -5.78 -23.06 7.59
C GLY A 286 -6.28 -21.91 6.69
N LYS A 287 -7.47 -22.07 6.09
CA LYS A 287 -8.12 -21.03 5.27
C LYS A 287 -8.41 -19.74 6.06
N PHE A 288 -8.78 -19.85 7.33
CA PHE A 288 -9.00 -18.71 8.22
C PHE A 288 -7.71 -17.95 8.52
N PHE A 289 -6.64 -18.66 8.89
CA PHE A 289 -5.31 -18.06 9.07
C PHE A 289 -4.80 -17.40 7.78
N GLN A 290 -5.06 -18.03 6.63
CA GLN A 290 -4.76 -17.45 5.33
C GLN A 290 -5.54 -16.13 5.16
N GLN A 291 -6.87 -16.12 5.18
CA GLN A 291 -7.67 -14.91 4.97
C GLN A 291 -7.33 -13.77 5.94
N LYS A 292 -7.12 -14.07 7.23
CA LYS A 292 -6.77 -13.06 8.23
C LYS A 292 -5.40 -12.42 7.95
N THR A 293 -4.47 -13.22 7.42
CA THR A 293 -3.17 -12.73 6.96
C THR A 293 -3.35 -11.82 5.74
N TYR A 294 -4.12 -12.24 4.74
CA TYR A 294 -4.34 -11.49 3.50
C TYR A 294 -5.13 -10.18 3.70
N SER A 295 -6.16 -10.18 4.55
CA SER A 295 -7.03 -9.01 4.79
C SER A 295 -6.31 -7.88 5.53
N PHE A 296 -5.25 -8.17 6.29
CA PHE A 296 -4.44 -7.14 6.94
C PHE A 296 -3.53 -6.39 5.94
N LEU A 297 -3.42 -6.89 4.71
CA LEU A 297 -2.38 -6.49 3.75
C LEU A 297 -2.92 -5.81 2.49
N SER A 298 -4.23 -5.87 2.23
CA SER A 298 -4.87 -5.19 1.09
C SER A 298 -5.22 -3.75 1.47
N PHE A 299 -4.26 -2.83 1.34
CA PHE A 299 -4.56 -1.41 1.27
C PHE A 299 -4.90 -1.06 -0.18
N GLU A 300 -6.17 -1.16 -0.55
CA GLU A 300 -6.65 -0.57 -1.80
C GLU A 300 -7.05 0.88 -1.53
N ARG A 301 -6.14 1.82 -1.82
CA ARG A 301 -6.50 3.22 -1.91
C ARG A 301 -6.76 3.55 -3.37
N ASP A 302 -8.03 3.79 -3.67
CA ASP A 302 -8.47 4.26 -4.99
C ASP A 302 -8.03 5.72 -5.19
N TYR A 303 -7.76 6.10 -6.44
CA TYR A 303 -7.36 7.45 -6.82
C TYR A 303 -8.43 8.51 -6.49
N LYS A 304 -9.68 8.08 -6.27
CA LYS A 304 -10.79 8.90 -5.76
C LYS A 304 -10.48 9.59 -4.42
N SER A 305 -9.49 9.09 -3.68
CA SER A 305 -9.03 9.68 -2.41
C SER A 305 -8.46 11.10 -2.57
N TYR A 306 -8.06 11.49 -3.78
CA TYR A 306 -7.35 12.75 -4.06
C TYR A 306 -8.26 13.87 -4.56
N PHE A 307 -9.50 13.58 -4.94
CA PHE A 307 -10.44 14.60 -5.43
C PHE A 307 -11.29 15.15 -4.28
N PRO A 308 -11.55 16.47 -4.25
CA PRO A 308 -12.47 17.05 -3.27
C PRO A 308 -13.90 16.52 -3.48
N ILE A 309 -14.64 16.39 -2.38
CA ILE A 309 -16.02 15.87 -2.39
C ILE A 309 -16.98 16.84 -3.08
N ALA A 310 -16.76 18.13 -2.83
CA ALA A 310 -17.56 19.21 -3.36
C ALA A 310 -16.65 20.36 -3.77
N VAL A 311 -17.16 21.14 -4.71
CA VAL A 311 -16.46 22.30 -5.25
C VAL A 311 -17.42 23.49 -5.28
N THR A 312 -16.86 24.69 -5.15
CA THR A 312 -17.66 25.90 -5.26
C THR A 312 -17.93 26.18 -6.74
N ARG A 313 -19.21 26.19 -7.13
CA ARG A 313 -19.70 26.50 -8.47
C ARG A 313 -20.44 27.85 -8.46
N PHE A 314 -20.32 28.61 -9.54
CA PHE A 314 -21.19 29.75 -9.80
C PHE A 314 -22.49 29.28 -10.47
N THR A 315 -23.61 29.66 -9.89
CA THR A 315 -24.95 29.54 -10.48
C THR A 315 -25.11 30.43 -11.72
N GLU A 316 -26.15 30.21 -12.53
CA GLU A 316 -26.46 31.08 -13.69
C GLU A 316 -26.67 32.56 -13.30
N GLU A 317 -27.09 32.82 -12.05
CA GLU A 317 -27.25 34.16 -11.48
C GLU A 317 -25.94 34.78 -10.95
N GLY A 318 -24.82 34.06 -11.01
CA GLY A 318 -23.51 34.51 -10.52
C GLY A 318 -23.29 34.39 -9.01
N LYS A 319 -24.17 33.69 -8.28
CA LYS A 319 -23.98 33.37 -6.85
C LYS A 319 -23.16 32.08 -6.69
N GLU A 320 -22.32 32.05 -5.65
CA GLU A 320 -21.59 30.85 -5.24
C GLU A 320 -22.52 29.81 -4.59
N GLU A 321 -22.41 28.57 -5.02
CA GLU A 321 -23.04 27.41 -4.39
C GLU A 321 -22.04 26.26 -4.26
N ILE A 322 -22.27 25.36 -3.30
CA ILE A 322 -21.45 24.16 -3.11
C ILE A 322 -22.13 23.03 -3.89
N ALA A 323 -21.45 22.50 -4.90
CA ALA A 323 -21.94 21.41 -5.73
C ALA A 323 -21.08 20.16 -5.55
N GLN A 324 -21.71 18.98 -5.58
CA GLN A 324 -20.97 17.71 -5.51
C GLN A 324 -20.17 17.52 -6.79
N ILE A 325 -18.98 16.92 -6.67
CA ILE A 325 -18.06 16.80 -7.80
C ILE A 325 -18.64 16.03 -9.00
N TYR A 326 -19.54 15.07 -8.74
CA TYR A 326 -20.24 14.30 -9.78
C TYR A 326 -21.35 15.08 -10.50
N GLU A 327 -21.83 16.17 -9.91
CA GLU A 327 -22.87 17.02 -10.48
C GLU A 327 -22.29 18.07 -11.44
N ILE A 328 -20.96 18.22 -11.46
CA ILE A 328 -20.26 19.19 -12.30
C ILE A 328 -20.32 18.77 -13.77
N LYS A 329 -20.87 19.67 -14.58
CA LYS A 329 -21.04 19.47 -16.02
C LYS A 329 -20.15 20.40 -16.82
N LYS A 330 -20.00 20.06 -18.10
CA LYS A 330 -19.37 20.95 -19.07
C LYS A 330 -20.14 22.29 -19.12
N GLY A 331 -19.41 23.39 -19.03
CA GLY A 331 -19.95 24.75 -18.98
C GLY A 331 -20.12 25.31 -17.57
N ASP A 332 -20.02 24.47 -16.53
CA ASP A 332 -20.05 24.97 -15.15
C ASP A 332 -18.80 25.82 -14.87
N ARG A 333 -18.98 26.92 -14.13
CA ARG A 333 -17.89 27.81 -13.70
C ARG A 333 -17.57 27.53 -12.25
N LEU A 334 -16.34 27.13 -11.98
CA LEU A 334 -15.87 26.80 -10.64
C LEU A 334 -14.99 27.93 -10.10
N LEU A 335 -15.14 28.20 -8.81
CA LEU A 335 -14.20 28.99 -8.03
C LEU A 335 -13.16 28.05 -7.43
N ILE A 336 -11.90 28.22 -7.79
CA ILE A 336 -10.77 27.47 -7.24
C ILE A 336 -9.94 28.43 -6.41
N ARG A 337 -9.89 28.23 -5.10
CA ARG A 337 -9.17 29.09 -4.16
C ARG A 337 -7.69 28.68 -4.08
N ASN A 338 -6.93 29.47 -3.33
CA ASN A 338 -5.55 29.17 -3.03
C ASN A 338 -5.44 27.78 -2.37
N GLU A 339 -4.48 26.98 -2.82
CA GLU A 339 -4.22 25.61 -2.39
C GLU A 339 -5.32 24.59 -2.73
N GLU A 340 -6.38 24.98 -3.44
CA GLU A 340 -7.41 24.04 -3.90
C GLU A 340 -6.98 23.34 -5.20
N LEU A 341 -7.41 22.08 -5.33
CA LEU A 341 -7.21 21.27 -6.52
C LEU A 341 -8.23 21.60 -7.59
N ILE A 342 -7.76 21.70 -8.83
CA ILE A 342 -8.59 21.80 -10.02
C ILE A 342 -9.17 20.40 -10.30
N PRO A 343 -10.49 20.20 -10.19
CA PRO A 343 -11.08 18.87 -10.21
C PRO A 343 -11.29 18.29 -11.61
N ALA A 344 -11.33 19.14 -12.63
CA ALA A 344 -11.69 18.78 -14.00
C ALA A 344 -10.96 19.68 -15.01
N ASP A 345 -10.78 19.18 -16.23
CA ASP A 345 -10.16 19.96 -17.30
C ASP A 345 -11.05 21.16 -17.66
N GLY A 346 -10.48 22.35 -17.67
CA GLY A 346 -11.19 23.60 -17.89
C GLY A 346 -10.38 24.66 -18.60
N VAL A 347 -10.95 25.85 -18.69
CA VAL A 347 -10.31 27.08 -19.19
C VAL A 347 -10.35 28.13 -18.10
N LEU A 348 -9.20 28.77 -17.85
CA LEU A 348 -9.10 29.87 -16.91
C LEU A 348 -9.88 31.08 -17.45
N MET A 349 -10.88 31.54 -16.73
CA MET A 349 -11.72 32.68 -17.13
C MET A 349 -11.26 33.96 -16.46
N LYS A 350 -11.02 33.93 -15.15
CA LYS A 350 -10.58 35.09 -14.35
C LYS A 350 -9.54 34.70 -13.31
N GLY A 351 -8.70 35.66 -12.93
CA GLY A 351 -7.59 35.48 -12.00
C GLY A 351 -6.25 35.22 -12.71
N ASP A 352 -5.18 35.18 -11.92
CA ASP A 352 -3.82 34.87 -12.39
C ASP A 352 -3.50 33.43 -11.96
N GLY A 353 -3.54 32.50 -12.91
CA GLY A 353 -3.32 31.09 -12.62
C GLY A 353 -1.84 30.83 -12.37
N HIS A 354 -1.48 30.35 -11.19
CA HIS A 354 -0.15 29.81 -10.92
C HIS A 354 -0.36 28.38 -10.46
N ILE A 355 -0.38 27.46 -11.41
CA ILE A 355 -0.89 26.12 -11.13
C ILE A 355 0.29 25.19 -10.91
N ASP A 356 0.39 24.67 -9.70
CA ASP A 356 1.31 23.59 -9.38
C ASP A 356 0.76 22.28 -9.96
N TYR A 357 1.45 21.77 -10.98
CA TYR A 357 1.17 20.48 -11.57
C TYR A 357 2.05 19.37 -10.98
N SER A 358 2.75 19.58 -9.87
CA SER A 358 3.58 18.57 -9.22
C SER A 358 2.85 17.26 -8.98
N PHE A 359 1.56 17.33 -8.66
CA PHE A 359 0.71 16.15 -8.47
C PHE A 359 0.48 15.33 -9.76
N VAL A 360 0.51 15.97 -10.93
CA VAL A 360 0.25 15.32 -12.23
C VAL A 360 1.54 15.01 -12.98
N THR A 361 2.50 15.93 -12.88
CA THR A 361 3.71 15.99 -13.69
C THR A 361 4.98 15.75 -12.89
N GLY A 362 4.91 15.61 -11.56
CA GLY A 362 6.08 15.45 -10.68
C GLY A 362 7.01 16.67 -10.60
N GLU A 363 6.81 17.68 -11.45
CA GLU A 363 7.61 18.91 -11.49
C GLU A 363 7.02 19.93 -10.52
N ALA A 364 7.85 20.41 -9.58
CA ALA A 364 7.44 21.36 -8.54
C ALA A 364 7.41 22.83 -9.01
N GLU A 365 7.71 23.11 -10.28
CA GLU A 365 7.64 24.47 -10.83
C GLU A 365 6.20 24.82 -11.24
N PRO A 366 5.57 25.84 -10.62
CA PRO A 366 4.21 26.23 -10.95
C PRO A 366 4.12 26.81 -12.35
N VAL A 367 3.16 26.34 -13.15
CA VAL A 367 2.93 26.83 -14.50
C VAL A 367 1.98 28.01 -14.44
N ARG A 368 2.45 29.18 -14.91
CA ARG A 368 1.59 30.36 -15.03
C ARG A 368 0.61 30.21 -16.19
N LYS A 369 -0.67 30.51 -15.94
CA LYS A 369 -1.77 30.47 -16.91
C LYS A 369 -2.50 31.79 -16.95
N LYS A 370 -2.78 32.25 -18.16
CA LYS A 370 -3.57 33.46 -18.42
C LYS A 370 -5.02 33.14 -18.75
N SER A 371 -5.90 34.12 -18.57
CA SER A 371 -7.29 34.01 -19.00
C SER A 371 -7.38 33.55 -20.47
N GLY A 372 -8.25 32.59 -20.75
CA GLY A 372 -8.41 31.90 -22.04
C GLY A 372 -7.55 30.65 -22.20
N GLU A 373 -6.57 30.39 -21.32
CA GLU A 373 -5.73 29.20 -21.39
C GLU A 373 -6.34 27.99 -20.68
N LYS A 374 -5.99 26.80 -21.19
CA LYS A 374 -6.45 25.53 -20.60
C LYS A 374 -5.72 25.23 -19.30
N VAL A 375 -6.50 24.71 -18.35
CA VAL A 375 -6.05 24.18 -17.08
C VAL A 375 -6.51 22.73 -16.96
N PHE A 376 -5.65 21.85 -16.45
CA PHE A 376 -5.91 20.42 -16.35
C PHE A 376 -6.28 19.99 -14.94
N ALA A 377 -7.07 18.91 -14.85
CA ALA A 377 -7.42 18.30 -13.57
C ALA A 377 -6.17 17.81 -12.81
N GLY A 378 -6.21 17.92 -11.48
CA GLY A 378 -5.11 17.57 -10.59
C GLY A 378 -4.05 18.66 -10.40
N GLY A 379 -4.12 19.77 -11.16
CA GLY A 379 -3.33 20.96 -10.86
C GLY A 379 -3.85 21.67 -9.61
N LYS A 380 -2.95 22.22 -8.80
CA LYS A 380 -3.27 22.96 -7.58
C LYS A 380 -3.05 24.44 -7.80
N GLN A 381 -4.06 25.28 -7.57
CA GLN A 381 -3.88 26.72 -7.69
C GLN A 381 -3.01 27.23 -6.53
N LEU A 382 -1.93 27.91 -6.86
CA LEU A 382 -1.11 28.63 -5.92
C LEU A 382 -1.45 30.12 -6.01
N HIS A 383 -1.66 30.75 -4.86
CA HIS A 383 -1.93 32.18 -4.69
C HIS A 383 -3.24 32.67 -5.32
N GLY A 384 -4.01 33.41 -4.55
CA GLY A 384 -5.27 34.01 -5.02
C GLY A 384 -6.32 32.96 -5.42
N ALA A 385 -7.48 33.46 -5.84
CA ALA A 385 -8.56 32.62 -6.37
C ALA A 385 -8.66 32.79 -7.89
N ILE A 386 -8.98 31.71 -8.57
CA ILE A 386 -9.22 31.68 -10.01
C ILE A 386 -10.62 31.17 -10.31
N GLU A 387 -11.13 31.59 -11.45
CA GLU A 387 -12.39 31.12 -11.99
C GLU A 387 -12.14 30.26 -13.22
N VAL A 388 -12.63 29.01 -13.22
CA VAL A 388 -12.36 28.02 -14.25
C VAL A 388 -13.68 27.52 -14.84
N GLU A 389 -13.86 27.63 -16.16
CA GLU A 389 -14.98 27.03 -16.87
C GLU A 389 -14.65 25.60 -17.28
N ILE A 390 -15.51 24.65 -16.94
CA ILE A 390 -15.28 23.23 -17.19
C ILE A 390 -15.52 22.88 -18.66
N VAL A 391 -14.49 22.31 -19.29
CA VAL A 391 -14.53 21.87 -20.71
C VAL A 391 -14.85 20.38 -20.81
N LYS A 392 -14.36 19.57 -19.86
CA LYS A 392 -14.67 18.14 -19.76
C LYS A 392 -15.12 17.80 -18.34
N PRO A 393 -16.16 16.97 -18.17
CA PRO A 393 -16.53 16.48 -16.84
C PRO A 393 -15.39 15.67 -16.22
N VAL A 394 -15.39 15.55 -14.89
CA VAL A 394 -14.33 14.92 -14.09
C VAL A 394 -13.95 13.54 -14.62
N SER A 395 -14.95 12.70 -14.95
CA SER A 395 -14.79 11.35 -15.49
C SER A 395 -14.05 11.28 -16.84
N GLN A 396 -13.98 12.39 -17.58
CA GLN A 396 -13.32 12.50 -18.88
C GLN A 396 -12.08 13.41 -18.83
N SER A 397 -11.68 13.86 -17.63
CA SER A 397 -10.50 14.70 -17.43
C SER A 397 -9.21 13.96 -17.74
N TYR A 398 -8.14 14.70 -18.06
CA TYR A 398 -6.83 14.13 -18.38
C TYR A 398 -6.30 13.21 -17.27
N LEU A 399 -6.43 13.61 -16.00
CA LEU A 399 -6.02 12.80 -14.85
C LEU A 399 -6.83 11.50 -14.74
N THR A 400 -8.15 11.58 -14.90
CA THR A 400 -9.01 10.39 -14.87
C THR A 400 -8.81 9.51 -16.11
N GLN A 401 -8.35 10.03 -17.24
CA GLN A 401 -7.96 9.20 -18.40
C GLN A 401 -6.62 8.49 -18.17
N LEU A 402 -5.65 9.16 -17.55
CA LEU A 402 -4.38 8.55 -17.15
C LEU A 402 -4.61 7.36 -16.23
N TRP A 403 -5.53 7.46 -15.27
CA TRP A 403 -5.86 6.41 -14.29
C TRP A 403 -7.04 5.50 -14.68
N GLY A 404 -7.89 5.93 -15.61
CA GLY A 404 -9.06 5.19 -16.10
C GLY A 404 -8.78 4.39 -17.38
N ASN A 405 -7.53 4.41 -17.86
CA ASN A 405 -7.08 3.53 -18.94
C ASN A 405 -7.38 2.07 -18.61
N ALA A 406 -7.76 1.28 -19.62
CA ALA A 406 -8.18 -0.13 -19.48
C ALA A 406 -7.20 -1.02 -18.69
N VAL A 407 -5.92 -0.62 -18.62
CA VAL A 407 -4.87 -1.27 -17.80
C VAL A 407 -5.19 -1.26 -16.30
N PHE A 408 -5.96 -0.27 -15.81
CA PHE A 408 -6.40 -0.16 -14.42
C PHE A 408 -7.73 -0.89 -14.14
N ASN A 409 -8.54 -1.13 -15.18
CA ASN A 409 -9.81 -1.86 -15.08
C ASN A 409 -9.69 -3.36 -15.36
N ASP A 410 -8.60 -3.80 -16.00
CA ASP A 410 -8.30 -5.23 -16.15
C ASP A 410 -7.88 -5.78 -14.78
N GLU A 411 -8.73 -6.61 -14.17
CA GLU A 411 -8.36 -7.46 -13.05
C GLU A 411 -7.17 -8.35 -13.45
N LYS A 412 -5.94 -7.85 -13.24
CA LYS A 412 -4.68 -8.59 -13.47
C LYS A 412 -4.67 -9.96 -12.75
N SER A 413 -5.51 -10.12 -11.72
CA SER A 413 -5.71 -11.37 -10.96
C SER A 413 -6.05 -12.56 -11.87
N GLY A 414 -6.68 -12.34 -13.03
CA GLY A 414 -7.12 -13.42 -13.93
C GLY A 414 -6.02 -14.11 -14.75
N ARG A 415 -4.80 -13.56 -14.84
CA ARG A 415 -3.74 -14.07 -15.74
C ARG A 415 -2.53 -14.72 -15.05
N PHE A 416 -2.34 -14.53 -13.75
CA PHE A 416 -1.20 -15.09 -13.04
C PHE A 416 -1.58 -16.37 -12.29
N GLN A 417 -1.14 -17.53 -12.78
CA GLN A 417 -1.24 -18.78 -12.03
C GLN A 417 -0.21 -18.75 -10.91
N THR A 418 -0.67 -18.88 -9.66
CA THR A 418 0.25 -18.95 -8.53
C THR A 418 1.10 -20.21 -8.63
N LEU A 419 2.29 -20.17 -8.05
CA LEU A 419 3.17 -21.33 -8.04
C LEU A 419 2.49 -22.56 -7.38
N THR A 420 1.61 -22.32 -6.41
CA THR A 420 0.81 -23.35 -5.73
C THR A 420 -0.21 -24.01 -6.66
N ASP A 421 -0.89 -23.25 -7.54
CA ASP A 421 -1.89 -23.80 -8.47
C ASP A 421 -1.26 -24.78 -9.48
N SER A 422 -0.10 -24.39 -10.03
CA SER A 422 0.62 -25.20 -11.02
C SER A 422 1.12 -26.52 -10.44
N ILE A 423 1.65 -26.48 -9.22
CA ILE A 423 2.11 -27.66 -8.48
C ILE A 423 0.91 -28.53 -8.08
N GLY A 424 -0.16 -27.90 -7.57
CA GLY A 424 -1.39 -28.55 -7.15
C GLY A 424 -1.97 -29.45 -8.24
N ARG A 425 -2.03 -28.97 -9.49
CA ARG A 425 -2.52 -29.78 -10.62
C ARG A 425 -1.74 -31.08 -10.82
N ARG A 426 -0.41 -31.01 -10.85
CA ARG A 426 0.45 -32.19 -11.06
C ARG A 426 0.38 -33.15 -9.88
N PHE A 427 0.34 -32.59 -8.67
CA PHE A 427 0.21 -33.34 -7.43
C PHE A 427 -1.12 -34.11 -7.39
N THR A 428 -2.24 -33.47 -7.69
CA THR A 428 -3.56 -34.12 -7.75
C THR A 428 -3.57 -35.33 -8.69
N ILE A 429 -2.99 -35.19 -9.90
CA ILE A 429 -2.91 -36.30 -10.86
C ILE A 429 -2.09 -37.46 -10.29
N ALA A 430 -0.94 -37.17 -9.69
CA ALA A 430 -0.07 -38.19 -9.10
C ALA A 430 -0.78 -38.96 -7.97
N VAL A 431 -1.42 -38.24 -7.04
CA VAL A 431 -2.12 -38.84 -5.90
C VAL A 431 -3.27 -39.73 -6.33
N LEU A 432 -4.12 -39.25 -7.26
CA LEU A 432 -5.23 -40.05 -7.79
C LEU A 432 -4.73 -41.31 -8.49
N SER A 433 -3.64 -41.20 -9.27
CA SER A 433 -3.04 -42.35 -9.94
C SER A 433 -2.50 -43.38 -8.94
N ILE A 434 -1.79 -42.93 -7.90
CA ILE A 434 -1.28 -43.81 -6.83
C ILE A 434 -2.43 -44.49 -6.08
N ALA A 435 -3.49 -43.75 -5.73
CA ALA A 435 -4.66 -44.29 -5.05
C ALA A 435 -5.32 -45.38 -5.88
N THR A 436 -5.61 -45.11 -7.16
CA THR A 436 -6.26 -46.08 -8.05
C THR A 436 -5.40 -47.33 -8.30
N ILE A 437 -4.10 -47.15 -8.57
CA ILE A 437 -3.19 -48.29 -8.81
C ILE A 437 -3.06 -49.15 -7.55
N SER A 438 -2.88 -48.52 -6.39
CA SER A 438 -2.72 -49.25 -5.12
C SER A 438 -3.98 -50.04 -4.77
N THR A 439 -5.16 -49.43 -4.93
CA THR A 439 -6.44 -50.11 -4.76
C THR A 439 -6.60 -51.28 -5.72
N PHE A 440 -6.23 -51.12 -6.99
CA PHE A 440 -6.31 -52.20 -7.97
C PHE A 440 -5.40 -53.39 -7.59
N ILE A 441 -4.18 -53.13 -7.12
CA ILE A 441 -3.27 -54.18 -6.64
C ILE A 441 -3.87 -54.91 -5.44
N TRP A 442 -4.41 -54.17 -4.46
CA TRP A 442 -5.01 -54.79 -3.28
C TRP A 442 -6.31 -55.54 -3.58
N LEU A 443 -7.10 -55.13 -4.57
CA LEU A 443 -8.25 -55.92 -5.01
C LEU A 443 -7.86 -57.31 -5.53
N LEU A 444 -6.62 -57.50 -6.00
CA LEU A 444 -6.10 -58.79 -6.43
C LEU A 444 -5.48 -59.62 -5.29
N ILE A 445 -4.91 -58.95 -4.28
CA ILE A 445 -4.22 -59.60 -3.14
C ILE A 445 -5.21 -59.88 -2.00
N ASP A 446 -5.86 -58.83 -1.51
CA ASP A 446 -6.85 -58.87 -0.43
C ASP A 446 -7.89 -57.73 -0.61
N PRO A 447 -9.08 -58.05 -1.14
CA PRO A 447 -10.15 -57.08 -1.37
C PRO A 447 -10.58 -56.32 -0.11
N SER A 448 -10.41 -56.88 1.09
CA SER A 448 -10.81 -56.25 2.34
C SER A 448 -9.97 -55.01 2.67
N LEU A 449 -8.70 -55.00 2.26
CA LEU A 449 -7.76 -53.91 2.48
C LEU A 449 -7.80 -52.85 1.37
N ALA A 450 -8.39 -53.15 0.21
CA ALA A 450 -8.35 -52.26 -0.94
C ALA A 450 -9.01 -50.89 -0.68
N LEU A 451 -10.15 -50.87 0.03
CA LEU A 451 -10.82 -49.64 0.43
C LEU A 451 -10.02 -48.90 1.53
N ASN A 452 -9.39 -49.62 2.45
CA ASN A 452 -8.52 -49.03 3.48
C ASN A 452 -7.37 -48.28 2.83
N VAL A 453 -6.67 -48.93 1.92
CA VAL A 453 -5.55 -48.36 1.17
C VAL A 453 -5.99 -47.16 0.34
N PHE A 454 -7.13 -47.24 -0.35
CA PHE A 454 -7.68 -46.12 -1.12
C PHE A 454 -7.88 -44.88 -0.23
N THR A 455 -8.57 -45.05 0.90
CA THR A 455 -8.86 -43.96 1.83
C THR A 455 -7.59 -43.42 2.49
N ALA A 456 -6.68 -44.28 2.94
CA ALA A 456 -5.43 -43.91 3.56
C ALA A 456 -4.55 -43.08 2.63
N VAL A 457 -4.45 -43.47 1.35
CA VAL A 457 -3.68 -42.72 0.35
C VAL A 457 -4.24 -41.31 0.13
N LEU A 458 -5.57 -41.16 0.01
CA LEU A 458 -6.19 -39.85 -0.19
C LEU A 458 -6.01 -38.92 1.02
N ILE A 459 -6.06 -39.47 2.23
CA ILE A 459 -5.90 -38.71 3.48
C ILE A 459 -4.46 -38.27 3.66
N ILE A 460 -3.51 -39.21 3.61
CA ILE A 460 -2.10 -38.93 3.90
C ILE A 460 -1.46 -38.05 2.82
N ALA A 461 -1.99 -38.13 1.60
CA ALA A 461 -1.56 -37.28 0.52
C ALA A 461 -2.15 -35.86 0.59
N CYS A 462 -2.89 -35.47 1.64
CA CYS A 462 -3.34 -34.07 1.76
C CYS A 462 -2.14 -33.12 1.64
N PRO A 463 -2.14 -32.18 0.68
CA PRO A 463 -1.11 -31.15 0.56
C PRO A 463 -1.36 -30.01 1.57
N CYS A 464 -1.75 -30.35 2.80
CA CYS A 464 -2.13 -29.40 3.82
C CYS A 464 -0.95 -28.47 4.18
N ALA A 465 0.26 -29.02 4.34
CA ALA A 465 1.47 -28.24 4.60
C ALA A 465 1.95 -27.43 3.38
N ILE A 466 1.72 -27.95 2.17
CA ILE A 466 1.99 -27.30 0.87
C ILE A 466 1.14 -26.03 0.75
N ALA A 467 -0.15 -26.12 1.08
CA ALA A 467 -1.08 -24.98 1.02
C ALA A 467 -0.69 -23.83 1.97
N LEU A 468 -0.08 -24.14 3.11
CA LEU A 468 0.36 -23.14 4.10
C LEU A 468 1.73 -22.53 3.80
N ALA A 469 2.62 -23.25 3.11
CA ALA A 469 4.00 -22.80 2.89
C ALA A 469 4.09 -21.42 2.21
N ALA A 470 3.29 -21.20 1.15
CA ALA A 470 3.32 -19.95 0.39
C ALA A 470 2.72 -18.76 1.16
N PRO A 471 1.50 -18.82 1.74
CA PRO A 471 0.94 -17.74 2.56
C PRO A 471 1.85 -17.30 3.71
N PHE A 472 2.47 -18.25 4.43
CA PHE A 472 3.35 -17.92 5.55
C PHE A 472 4.68 -17.32 5.08
N THR A 473 5.28 -17.88 4.02
CA THR A 473 6.54 -17.34 3.48
C THR A 473 6.35 -15.93 2.93
N LEU A 474 5.37 -15.75 2.05
CA LEU A 474 5.14 -14.46 1.37
C LEU A 474 4.55 -13.42 2.33
N GLY A 475 3.65 -13.82 3.23
CA GLY A 475 3.09 -12.94 4.25
C GLY A 475 4.16 -12.43 5.23
N ASN A 476 5.07 -13.30 5.69
CA ASN A 476 6.16 -12.85 6.55
C ASN A 476 7.17 -11.98 5.78
N MET A 477 7.47 -12.30 4.52
CA MET A 477 8.33 -11.47 3.68
C MET A 477 7.74 -10.08 3.45
N LEU A 478 6.43 -9.97 3.22
CA LEU A 478 5.76 -8.69 3.06
C LEU A 478 5.89 -7.82 4.33
N ARG A 479 5.70 -8.43 5.51
CA ARG A 479 5.95 -7.76 6.80
C ARG A 479 7.41 -7.31 6.96
N ILE A 480 8.36 -8.16 6.58
CA ILE A 480 9.80 -7.86 6.67
C ILE A 480 10.15 -6.69 5.72
N PHE A 481 9.69 -6.73 4.48
CA PHE A 481 9.90 -5.67 3.50
C PHE A 481 9.31 -4.33 3.98
N GLY A 482 8.08 -4.32 4.50
CA GLY A 482 7.47 -3.12 5.05
C GLY A 482 8.28 -2.51 6.20
N LYS A 483 8.83 -3.34 7.11
CA LYS A 483 9.75 -2.88 8.16
C LYS A 483 11.08 -2.33 7.63
N LYS A 484 11.47 -2.75 6.43
CA LYS A 484 12.68 -2.30 5.72
C LYS A 484 12.38 -1.20 4.70
N LYS A 485 11.20 -0.57 4.80
CA LYS A 485 10.75 0.55 3.95
C LYS A 485 10.55 0.20 2.47
N PHE A 486 10.24 -1.07 2.19
CA PHE A 486 9.77 -1.53 0.88
C PHE A 486 8.35 -2.09 1.04
N TYR A 487 7.36 -1.35 0.57
CA TYR A 487 5.95 -1.59 0.83
C TYR A 487 5.31 -2.19 -0.43
N LEU A 488 4.99 -3.48 -0.43
CA LEU A 488 4.25 -4.07 -1.55
C LEU A 488 2.74 -4.14 -1.26
N LYS A 489 1.94 -4.07 -2.33
CA LYS A 489 0.48 -4.10 -2.26
C LYS A 489 -0.07 -5.46 -1.85
N ASN A 490 0.58 -6.54 -2.28
CA ASN A 490 0.12 -7.91 -2.01
C ASN A 490 1.26 -8.94 -2.11
N THR A 491 0.96 -10.20 -1.80
CA THR A 491 1.94 -11.31 -1.87
C THR A 491 2.26 -11.73 -3.30
N GLN A 492 1.35 -11.53 -4.25
CA GLN A 492 1.60 -11.82 -5.67
C GLN A 492 2.72 -10.95 -6.23
N ALA A 493 2.84 -9.71 -5.75
CA ALA A 493 3.91 -8.81 -6.13
C ALA A 493 5.30 -9.42 -5.84
N ILE A 494 5.46 -10.13 -4.73
CA ILE A 494 6.71 -10.83 -4.38
C ILE A 494 6.98 -12.00 -5.35
N GLU A 495 5.95 -12.78 -5.70
CA GLU A 495 6.09 -13.90 -6.65
C GLU A 495 6.50 -13.41 -8.05
N GLN A 496 5.89 -12.33 -8.51
CA GLN A 496 6.21 -11.72 -9.81
C GLN A 496 7.58 -11.05 -9.78
N LEU A 497 7.94 -10.35 -8.69
CA LEU A 497 9.26 -9.73 -8.51
C LEU A 497 10.39 -10.77 -8.60
N ALA A 498 10.16 -11.99 -8.10
CA ALA A 498 11.11 -13.10 -8.21
C ALA A 498 11.29 -13.64 -9.63
N GLN A 499 10.37 -13.37 -10.57
CA GLN A 499 10.40 -13.84 -11.96
C GLN A 499 10.93 -12.79 -12.95
N ILE A 500 11.19 -11.56 -12.49
CA ILE A 500 11.63 -10.46 -13.36
C ILE A 500 13.00 -10.79 -13.97
N ASP A 501 13.10 -10.53 -15.28
CA ASP A 501 14.33 -10.66 -16.06
C ASP A 501 14.80 -9.33 -16.69
N THR A 502 13.94 -8.33 -16.69
CA THR A 502 14.15 -7.04 -17.35
C THR A 502 13.72 -5.90 -16.41
N ALA A 503 14.58 -4.92 -16.17
CA ALA A 503 14.29 -3.76 -15.33
C ALA A 503 14.42 -2.45 -16.13
N ILE A 504 13.35 -1.68 -16.12
CA ILE A 504 13.22 -0.40 -16.82
C ILE A 504 13.13 0.69 -15.76
N PHE A 505 13.99 1.69 -15.87
CA PHE A 505 14.02 2.82 -14.95
C PHE A 505 13.52 4.07 -15.66
N ASP A 506 12.67 4.85 -15.01
CA ASP A 506 12.50 6.24 -15.37
C ASP A 506 13.70 7.07 -14.88
N LYS A 507 13.95 8.22 -15.49
CA LYS A 507 15.05 9.10 -15.08
C LYS A 507 14.62 10.00 -13.93
N THR A 508 13.70 10.91 -14.23
CA THR A 508 13.30 12.03 -13.39
C THR A 508 12.51 11.52 -12.18
N GLY A 509 12.80 12.05 -10.98
CA GLY A 509 12.20 11.60 -9.72
C GLY A 509 12.67 10.22 -9.21
N THR A 510 13.29 9.44 -10.09
CA THR A 510 13.56 8.01 -9.89
C THR A 510 15.02 7.74 -9.62
N ILE A 511 15.90 7.92 -10.60
CA ILE A 511 17.36 7.84 -10.39
C ILE A 511 17.94 9.21 -10.02
N THR A 512 17.20 10.29 -10.29
CA THR A 512 17.51 11.64 -9.82
C THR A 512 16.71 11.98 -8.57
N THR A 513 17.23 12.89 -7.75
CA THR A 513 16.53 13.42 -6.58
C THR A 513 16.33 14.93 -6.73
N ALA A 514 15.13 15.40 -6.38
CA ALA A 514 14.79 16.83 -6.34
C ALA A 514 15.25 17.50 -5.03
N ALA A 515 15.58 16.73 -3.99
CA ALA A 515 15.84 17.26 -2.64
C ALA A 515 17.21 17.94 -2.48
N LYS A 516 18.13 17.78 -3.45
CA LYS A 516 19.49 18.35 -3.43
C LYS A 516 19.89 18.86 -4.81
N SER A 517 19.30 19.96 -5.26
CA SER A 517 19.78 20.68 -6.44
C SER A 517 21.12 21.34 -6.13
N VAL A 518 22.20 20.83 -6.75
CA VAL A 518 23.53 21.44 -6.64
C VAL A 518 23.68 22.43 -7.80
N ALA A 519 23.94 23.69 -7.48
CA ALA A 519 24.26 24.72 -8.45
C ALA A 519 25.77 25.03 -8.37
N ASN A 520 26.46 24.92 -9.50
CA ASN A 520 27.87 25.33 -9.59
C ASN A 520 27.95 26.73 -10.20
N TYR A 521 28.73 27.61 -9.58
CA TYR A 521 29.01 28.92 -10.14
C TYR A 521 30.10 28.83 -11.21
N GLU A 522 29.80 29.32 -12.41
CA GLU A 522 30.72 29.42 -13.55
C GLU A 522 30.84 30.90 -13.95
N GLY A 523 31.99 31.53 -13.66
CA GLY A 523 32.21 32.94 -13.95
C GLY A 523 33.36 33.57 -13.17
N LEU A 524 33.41 34.90 -13.21
CA LEU A 524 34.29 35.75 -12.41
C LEU A 524 33.88 35.65 -10.93
N PRO A 525 34.83 35.51 -9.99
CA PRO A 525 34.52 35.47 -8.57
C PRO A 525 33.77 36.74 -8.15
N LEU A 526 32.69 36.57 -7.39
CA LEU A 526 31.93 37.66 -6.79
C LEU A 526 32.73 38.23 -5.62
N THR A 527 32.67 39.54 -5.42
CA THR A 527 33.19 40.15 -4.18
C THR A 527 32.25 39.87 -3.01
N GLU A 528 32.73 40.01 -1.78
CA GLU A 528 31.91 39.81 -0.56
C GLU A 528 30.67 40.74 -0.54
N GLU A 529 30.81 41.95 -1.09
CA GLU A 529 29.71 42.89 -1.25
C GLU A 529 28.68 42.42 -2.30
N GLU A 530 29.15 41.85 -3.41
CA GLU A 530 28.29 41.30 -4.48
C GLU A 530 27.58 40.03 -4.04
N GLU A 531 28.23 39.18 -3.24
CA GLU A 531 27.63 37.95 -2.67
C GLU A 531 26.56 38.29 -1.63
N SER A 532 26.81 39.29 -0.77
CA SER A 532 25.80 39.81 0.16
C SER A 532 24.59 40.40 -0.59
N LEU A 533 24.83 41.21 -1.64
CA LEU A 533 23.77 41.79 -2.44
C LEU A 533 22.96 40.72 -3.18
N LEU A 534 23.63 39.71 -3.73
CA LEU A 534 23.00 38.54 -4.36
C LEU A 534 22.09 37.80 -3.38
N LYS A 535 22.60 37.46 -2.18
CA LYS A 535 21.82 36.72 -1.18
C LYS A 535 20.61 37.51 -0.69
N ASN A 536 20.76 38.81 -0.41
CA ASN A 536 19.66 39.67 -0.01
C ASN A 536 18.62 39.86 -1.12
N THR A 537 19.04 39.90 -2.39
CA THR A 537 18.12 39.95 -3.54
C THR A 537 17.32 38.65 -3.70
N LEU A 538 17.99 37.50 -3.56
CA LEU A 538 17.33 36.18 -3.64
C LEU A 538 16.34 35.95 -2.48
N ARG A 539 16.62 36.51 -1.30
CA ARG A 539 15.75 36.41 -0.12
C ARG A 539 14.33 36.90 -0.38
N SER A 540 14.20 37.96 -1.17
CA SER A 540 12.94 38.63 -1.51
C SER A 540 12.11 37.86 -2.55
N SER A 541 12.71 36.87 -3.24
CA SER A 541 12.05 36.07 -4.28
C SER A 541 11.59 34.71 -3.73
N ASN A 542 10.35 34.33 -4.05
CA ASN A 542 9.82 32.98 -3.75
C ASN A 542 10.09 31.94 -4.85
N HIS A 543 10.71 32.33 -5.98
CA HIS A 543 11.05 31.39 -7.04
C HIS A 543 11.93 30.22 -6.52
N PRO A 544 11.65 28.95 -6.88
CA PRO A 544 12.40 27.79 -6.39
C PRO A 544 13.92 27.87 -6.64
N LEU A 545 14.33 28.30 -7.83
CA LEU A 545 15.75 28.56 -8.13
C LEU A 545 16.37 29.64 -7.23
N SER A 546 15.60 30.66 -6.86
CA SER A 546 16.08 31.71 -5.96
C SER A 546 16.22 31.21 -4.52
N ARG A 547 15.25 30.41 -4.05
CA ARG A 547 15.33 29.74 -2.73
C ARG A 547 16.49 28.76 -2.68
N SER A 548 16.64 27.93 -3.71
CA SER A 548 17.77 27.00 -3.82
C SER A 548 19.12 27.72 -3.84
N LEU A 549 19.26 28.86 -4.51
CA LEU A 549 20.50 29.65 -4.48
C LEU A 549 20.71 30.35 -3.14
N TYR A 550 19.65 30.87 -2.54
CA TYR A 550 19.70 31.51 -1.23
C TYR A 550 20.25 30.55 -0.15
N ASP A 551 19.80 29.30 -0.19
CA ASP A 551 20.24 28.24 0.73
C ASP A 551 21.68 27.77 0.45
N LEU A 552 22.16 27.90 -0.80
CA LEU A 552 23.52 27.51 -1.21
C LEU A 552 24.60 28.55 -0.85
N LEU A 553 24.23 29.83 -0.79
CA LEU A 553 25.18 30.94 -0.54
C LEU A 553 25.53 31.06 0.95
N ALA A 554 26.73 31.59 1.25
CA ALA A 554 27.19 31.81 2.63
C ALA A 554 26.28 32.77 3.41
N GLU A 555 26.21 32.66 4.74
CA GLU A 555 25.43 33.62 5.54
C GLU A 555 26.03 35.02 5.46
N HIS A 556 25.17 36.00 5.19
CA HIS A 556 25.49 37.42 5.18
C HIS A 556 24.42 38.17 6.00
N ASP A 557 24.79 39.35 6.49
CA ASP A 557 23.86 40.22 7.19
C ASP A 557 22.67 40.60 6.29
N ILE A 558 21.51 40.71 6.93
CA ILE A 558 20.29 41.14 6.27
C ILE A 558 20.39 42.64 5.98
N GLU A 559 20.35 43.01 4.71
CA GLU A 559 20.34 44.39 4.25
C GLU A 559 18.99 44.75 3.63
N VAL A 560 18.57 46.00 3.82
CA VAL A 560 17.36 46.54 3.18
C VAL A 560 17.73 46.95 1.76
N LEU A 561 17.04 46.38 0.77
CA LEU A 561 17.16 46.79 -0.63
C LEU A 561 16.45 48.13 -0.82
N GLU A 562 17.07 49.05 -1.57
CA GLU A 562 16.48 50.35 -1.90
C GLU A 562 15.44 50.22 -3.01
N ASP A 563 15.70 49.32 -3.98
CA ASP A 563 14.78 49.02 -5.07
C ASP A 563 14.83 47.51 -5.39
N TYR A 564 13.67 46.93 -5.72
CA TYR A 564 13.52 45.52 -6.07
C TYR A 564 12.39 45.37 -7.09
N GLU A 565 12.71 44.80 -8.24
CA GLU A 565 11.75 44.49 -9.29
C GLU A 565 11.91 43.03 -9.77
N GLU A 566 10.79 42.32 -9.86
CA GLU A 566 10.73 40.96 -10.35
C GLU A 566 10.04 40.92 -11.72
N HIS A 567 10.81 40.60 -12.77
CA HIS A 567 10.30 40.47 -14.13
C HIS A 567 9.94 39.01 -14.39
N THR A 568 8.64 38.71 -14.40
CA THR A 568 8.15 37.33 -14.52
C THR A 568 8.69 36.63 -15.78
N GLY A 569 9.22 35.41 -15.59
CA GLY A 569 9.79 34.59 -16.67
C GLY A 569 11.14 35.09 -17.20
N LYS A 570 11.72 36.14 -16.60
CA LYS A 570 12.99 36.73 -17.03
C LYS A 570 14.03 36.75 -15.91
N GLY A 571 13.70 37.30 -14.75
CA GLY A 571 14.65 37.45 -13.64
C GLY A 571 14.26 38.54 -12.65
N ILE A 572 15.10 38.75 -11.66
CA ILE A 572 14.99 39.76 -10.60
C ILE A 572 16.09 40.80 -10.76
N GLN A 573 15.79 42.06 -10.49
CA GLN A 573 16.77 43.13 -10.38
C GLN A 573 16.59 43.88 -9.07
N ALA A 574 17.69 44.28 -8.46
CA ALA A 574 17.66 45.05 -7.22
C ALA A 574 18.82 46.02 -7.13
N SER A 575 18.64 47.07 -6.34
CA SER A 575 19.71 47.98 -5.91
C SER A 575 19.70 48.13 -4.40
N GLY A 576 20.89 48.23 -3.82
CA GLY A 576 21.10 48.52 -2.41
C GLY A 576 22.28 49.46 -2.22
N SER A 577 22.60 49.76 -0.97
CA SER A 577 23.67 50.69 -0.59
C SER A 577 25.06 50.36 -1.20
N LYS A 578 25.27 49.10 -1.61
CA LYS A 578 26.53 48.55 -2.14
C LYS A 578 26.54 48.35 -3.67
N GLY A 579 25.47 48.69 -4.39
CA GLY A 579 25.43 48.60 -5.85
C GLY A 579 24.13 48.06 -6.44
N ASN A 580 24.18 47.67 -7.72
CA ASN A 580 23.05 47.09 -8.45
C ASN A 580 23.33 45.64 -8.88
N ILE A 581 22.28 44.81 -8.94
CA ILE A 581 22.39 43.43 -9.39
C ILE A 581 21.19 43.02 -10.25
N LYS A 582 21.45 42.22 -11.29
CA LYS A 582 20.44 41.54 -12.11
C LYS A 582 20.73 40.05 -12.12
N ILE A 583 19.69 39.25 -11.85
CA ILE A 583 19.76 37.80 -11.72
C ILE A 583 18.64 37.19 -12.57
N GLY A 584 18.95 36.24 -13.46
CA GLY A 584 17.90 35.61 -14.27
C GLY A 584 18.40 34.93 -15.54
N SER A 585 17.54 34.87 -16.56
CA SER A 585 17.84 34.33 -17.88
C SER A 585 18.99 35.08 -18.57
N ALA A 586 19.71 34.39 -19.48
CA ALA A 586 20.81 34.98 -20.24
C ALA A 586 20.40 36.25 -21.00
N ASP A 587 19.20 36.26 -21.57
CA ASP A 587 18.63 37.40 -22.31
C ASP A 587 18.33 38.59 -21.41
N PHE A 588 17.82 38.34 -20.20
CA PHE A 588 17.50 39.38 -19.23
C PHE A 588 18.75 40.06 -18.66
N VAL A 589 19.76 39.25 -18.36
CA VAL A 589 21.03 39.70 -17.76
C VAL A 589 21.99 40.26 -18.81
N GLY A 590 21.78 39.94 -20.10
CA GLY A 590 22.60 40.41 -21.22
C GLY A 590 23.95 39.70 -21.31
N SER A 591 23.96 38.36 -21.25
CA SER A 591 25.17 37.54 -21.33
C SER A 591 25.88 37.66 -22.70
N PRO A 592 27.21 37.85 -22.74
CA PRO A 592 27.97 37.93 -24.00
C PRO A 592 28.14 36.58 -24.73
N SER A 593 27.82 35.46 -24.07
CA SER A 593 27.93 34.10 -24.65
C SER A 593 26.56 33.42 -24.67
N ALA A 594 25.73 33.77 -25.65
CA ALA A 594 24.41 33.17 -25.90
C ALA A 594 24.48 31.84 -26.65
N GLN A 595 25.51 31.01 -26.44
CA GLN A 595 25.67 29.75 -27.16
C GLN A 595 25.60 28.54 -26.21
N ASN A 596 24.48 27.81 -26.33
CA ASN A 596 24.23 26.44 -25.91
C ASN A 596 24.67 26.07 -24.49
N ILE A 597 23.79 26.30 -23.53
CA ILE A 597 23.82 25.56 -22.27
C ILE A 597 22.54 24.72 -22.26
N GLU A 598 22.66 23.42 -22.54
CA GLU A 598 21.56 22.44 -22.46
C GLU A 598 21.02 22.25 -21.02
N ASN A 599 21.62 22.94 -20.04
CA ASN A 599 21.29 22.87 -18.62
C ASN A 599 20.60 24.15 -18.15
N THR A 600 19.74 24.04 -17.15
CA THR A 600 19.13 25.19 -16.47
C THR A 600 20.19 26.06 -15.81
N SER A 601 20.30 27.33 -16.21
CA SER A 601 21.28 28.28 -15.68
C SER A 601 20.65 29.62 -15.27
N VAL A 602 21.15 30.19 -14.17
CA VAL A 602 20.77 31.52 -13.66
C VAL A 602 21.98 32.44 -13.75
N HIS A 603 21.89 33.45 -14.59
CA HIS A 603 22.96 34.41 -14.89
C HIS A 603 22.96 35.57 -13.91
N ILE A 604 24.13 36.18 -13.70
CA ILE A 604 24.33 37.28 -12.76
C ILE A 604 25.12 38.40 -13.43
N ARG A 605 24.61 39.63 -13.30
CA ARG A 605 25.31 40.88 -13.60
C ARG A 605 25.26 41.75 -12.36
N ALA A 606 26.42 42.22 -11.91
CA ALA A 606 26.54 43.14 -10.77
C ALA A 606 27.31 44.38 -11.23
N ASN A 607 26.83 45.57 -10.84
CA ASN A 607 27.44 46.86 -11.19
C ASN A 607 27.72 47.00 -12.70
N ASP A 608 26.71 46.67 -13.52
CA ASP A 608 26.74 46.64 -15.00
C ASP A 608 27.78 45.69 -15.65
N ALA A 609 28.54 44.92 -14.86
CA ALA A 609 29.46 43.90 -15.35
C ALA A 609 28.84 42.50 -15.28
N TYR A 610 28.89 41.74 -16.37
CA TYR A 610 28.49 40.34 -16.36
C TYR A 610 29.50 39.53 -15.52
N LYS A 611 29.02 38.84 -14.49
CA LYS A 611 29.87 38.10 -13.55
C LYS A 611 29.93 36.62 -13.88
N GLY A 612 28.81 35.99 -14.17
CA GLY A 612 28.77 34.54 -14.42
C GLY A 612 27.37 33.97 -14.39
N CYS A 613 27.27 32.66 -14.25
CA CYS A 613 26.01 31.96 -14.04
C CYS A 613 26.14 30.79 -13.07
N PHE A 614 25.07 30.52 -12.33
CA PHE A 614 24.85 29.26 -11.62
C PHE A 614 24.25 28.24 -12.57
N VAL A 615 24.93 27.11 -12.77
CA VAL A 615 24.43 25.98 -13.56
C VAL A 615 23.86 24.94 -12.63
N PHE A 616 22.55 24.72 -12.71
CA PHE A 616 21.86 23.68 -11.96
C PHE A 616 22.07 22.33 -12.63
N LYS A 617 22.44 21.32 -11.84
CA LYS A 617 22.63 19.96 -12.32
C LYS A 617 21.69 19.03 -11.58
N ASN A 618 21.06 18.11 -12.32
CA ASN A 618 20.34 16.99 -11.71
C ASN A 618 21.32 16.16 -10.89
N THR A 619 20.97 15.96 -9.62
CA THR A 619 21.74 15.09 -8.72
C THR A 619 21.18 13.68 -8.83
N TYR A 620 22.08 12.74 -9.12
CA TYR A 620 21.73 11.32 -9.13
C TYR A 620 21.73 10.79 -7.70
N ARG A 621 20.83 9.87 -7.39
CA ARG A 621 20.76 9.21 -6.09
C ARG A 621 22.07 8.45 -5.80
N GLU A 622 22.40 8.36 -4.52
CA GLU A 622 23.53 7.57 -4.08
C GLU A 622 23.34 6.09 -4.42
N GLY A 623 24.40 5.43 -4.90
CA GLY A 623 24.37 4.01 -5.23
C GLY A 623 23.73 3.64 -6.58
N VAL A 624 23.38 4.61 -7.44
CA VAL A 624 22.85 4.34 -8.80
C VAL A 624 23.80 3.46 -9.62
N SER A 625 25.09 3.81 -9.70
CA SER A 625 26.07 3.05 -10.47
C SER A 625 26.22 1.61 -9.98
N SER A 626 26.36 1.42 -8.66
CA SER A 626 26.46 0.08 -8.06
C SER A 626 25.20 -0.75 -8.29
N LEU A 627 24.02 -0.13 -8.19
CA LEU A 627 22.75 -0.82 -8.41
C LEU A 627 22.65 -1.33 -9.85
N PHE A 628 22.93 -0.49 -10.84
CA PHE A 628 22.87 -0.89 -12.25
C PHE A 628 23.95 -1.91 -12.61
N GLU A 629 25.15 -1.82 -12.03
CA GLU A 629 26.20 -2.84 -12.22
C GLU A 629 25.78 -4.21 -11.66
N GLU A 630 25.21 -4.25 -10.46
CA GLU A 630 24.78 -5.52 -9.85
C GLU A 630 23.56 -6.11 -10.55
N MET A 631 22.56 -5.30 -10.87
CA MET A 631 21.36 -5.74 -11.59
C MET A 631 21.71 -6.19 -13.02
N GLY A 632 22.62 -5.48 -13.70
CA GLY A 632 23.03 -5.76 -15.07
C GLY A 632 23.70 -7.12 -15.27
N LYS A 633 24.17 -7.78 -14.19
CA LYS A 633 24.74 -9.14 -14.24
C LYS A 633 23.69 -10.22 -14.51
N GLU A 634 22.46 -10.02 -14.04
CA GLU A 634 21.38 -11.02 -14.12
C GLU A 634 20.16 -10.54 -14.92
N MET A 635 20.07 -9.24 -15.23
CA MET A 635 18.87 -8.62 -15.79
C MET A 635 19.20 -7.70 -16.97
N GLN A 636 18.27 -7.60 -17.91
CA GLN A 636 18.34 -6.61 -18.99
C GLN A 636 17.88 -5.26 -18.45
N LEU A 637 18.73 -4.24 -18.53
CA LEU A 637 18.41 -2.90 -18.05
C LEU A 637 18.03 -1.99 -19.22
N ALA A 638 17.18 -0.99 -18.97
CA ALA A 638 17.02 0.17 -19.85
C ALA A 638 16.59 1.40 -19.04
N LEU A 639 16.85 2.59 -19.59
CA LEU A 639 16.39 3.86 -19.02
C LEU A 639 15.47 4.57 -20.01
N LEU A 640 14.32 5.02 -19.52
CA LEU A 640 13.39 5.88 -20.24
C LEU A 640 13.43 7.29 -19.61
N SER A 641 13.31 8.33 -20.44
CA SER A 641 13.23 9.71 -19.96
C SER A 641 12.37 10.55 -20.89
N GLY A 642 11.57 11.45 -20.31
CA GLY A 642 10.87 12.50 -21.05
C GLY A 642 11.79 13.62 -21.52
N ASP A 643 12.91 13.81 -20.81
CA ASP A 643 13.88 14.86 -21.08
C ASP A 643 14.63 14.64 -22.41
N ASN A 644 15.27 15.71 -22.86
CA ASN A 644 16.14 15.68 -24.03
C ASN A 644 17.45 14.90 -23.76
N ALA A 645 18.25 14.70 -24.80
CA ALA A 645 19.47 13.89 -24.74
C ALA A 645 20.69 14.59 -24.11
N GLY A 646 20.54 15.78 -23.50
CA GLY A 646 21.67 16.57 -22.98
C GLY A 646 22.49 15.85 -21.90
N GLU A 647 21.86 15.04 -21.05
CA GLU A 647 22.55 14.27 -20.00
C GLU A 647 23.15 12.93 -20.47
N LYS A 648 23.04 12.59 -21.77
CA LYS A 648 23.44 11.26 -22.29
C LYS A 648 24.88 10.90 -21.98
N LYS A 649 25.84 11.83 -22.16
CA LYS A 649 27.27 11.56 -21.88
C LYS A 649 27.52 11.23 -20.41
N ARG A 650 26.80 11.89 -19.51
CA ARG A 650 26.92 11.67 -18.06
C ARG A 650 26.32 10.32 -17.66
N LEU A 651 25.14 9.98 -18.20
CA LEU A 651 24.52 8.67 -18.00
C LEU A 651 25.39 7.53 -18.54
N GLN A 652 26.03 7.71 -19.69
CA GLN A 652 26.98 6.75 -20.26
C GLN A 652 28.21 6.52 -19.37
N ALA A 653 28.64 7.51 -18.60
CA ALA A 653 29.74 7.37 -17.66
C ALA A 653 29.32 6.73 -16.33
N LEU A 654 28.06 6.93 -15.92
CA LEU A 654 27.51 6.42 -14.64
C LEU A 654 26.98 5.00 -14.73
N LEU A 655 26.50 4.58 -15.89
CA LEU A 655 25.75 3.33 -16.09
C LEU A 655 26.52 2.36 -16.99
N PRO A 656 26.28 1.03 -16.87
CA PRO A 656 26.93 0.04 -17.73
C PRO A 656 26.68 0.31 -19.21
N ALA A 657 27.71 0.16 -20.05
CA ALA A 657 27.67 0.45 -21.49
C ALA A 657 26.60 -0.35 -22.26
N THR A 658 26.13 -1.45 -21.70
CA THR A 658 25.06 -2.30 -22.25
C THR A 658 23.66 -1.74 -22.03
N THR A 659 23.50 -0.66 -21.27
CA THR A 659 22.19 -0.06 -20.94
C THR A 659 21.73 0.88 -22.05
N PRO A 660 20.65 0.58 -22.78
CA PRO A 660 20.07 1.50 -23.75
C PRO A 660 19.32 2.65 -23.07
N PHE A 661 19.45 3.85 -23.64
CA PHE A 661 18.80 5.08 -23.19
C PHE A 661 17.78 5.55 -24.23
N TYR A 662 16.55 5.82 -23.82
CA TYR A 662 15.49 6.36 -24.67
C TYR A 662 15.02 7.70 -24.10
N PHE A 663 15.27 8.78 -24.84
CA PHE A 663 14.93 10.16 -24.47
C PHE A 663 13.67 10.64 -25.21
N ASN A 664 13.12 11.78 -24.79
CA ASN A 664 11.91 12.38 -25.37
C ASN A 664 10.69 11.43 -25.40
N GLN A 665 10.55 10.57 -24.38
CA GLN A 665 9.45 9.60 -24.30
C GLN A 665 8.23 10.21 -23.60
N LYS A 666 7.06 10.17 -24.24
CA LYS A 666 5.79 10.54 -23.61
C LYS A 666 5.30 9.41 -22.68
N PRO A 667 4.37 9.68 -21.74
CA PRO A 667 3.80 8.63 -20.88
C PRO A 667 3.26 7.41 -21.65
N GLU A 668 2.58 7.65 -22.78
CA GLU A 668 2.06 6.59 -23.66
C GLU A 668 3.16 5.77 -24.33
N ASP A 669 4.29 6.42 -24.69
CA ASP A 669 5.45 5.75 -25.28
C ASP A 669 6.09 4.79 -24.26
N LYS A 670 6.21 5.22 -23.00
CA LYS A 670 6.72 4.40 -21.89
C LYS A 670 5.87 3.14 -21.70
N LEU A 671 4.54 3.28 -21.72
CA LEU A 671 3.60 2.16 -21.63
C LEU A 671 3.78 1.19 -22.81
N HIS A 672 3.79 1.71 -24.04
CA HIS A 672 3.92 0.89 -25.23
C HIS A 672 5.27 0.17 -25.31
N PHE A 673 6.33 0.79 -24.82
CA PHE A 673 7.65 0.17 -24.71
C PHE A 673 7.62 -1.08 -23.82
N ILE A 674 6.98 -0.99 -22.65
CA ILE A 674 6.80 -2.13 -21.73
C ILE A 674 5.98 -3.23 -22.40
N LYS A 675 4.87 -2.86 -23.05
CA LYS A 675 4.01 -3.82 -23.75
C LYS A 675 4.77 -4.62 -24.82
N LYS A 676 5.60 -3.95 -25.63
CA LYS A 676 6.45 -4.63 -26.63
C LYS A 676 7.44 -5.61 -26.03
N LEU A 677 7.98 -5.33 -24.84
CA LEU A 677 8.86 -6.26 -24.14
C LEU A 677 8.09 -7.48 -23.63
N GLN A 678 6.90 -7.27 -23.09
CA GLN A 678 6.01 -8.35 -22.63
C GLN A 678 5.53 -9.24 -23.78
N GLU A 679 5.25 -8.67 -24.96
CA GLU A 679 4.91 -9.43 -26.18
C GLU A 679 6.07 -10.34 -26.64
N LYS A 680 7.32 -9.96 -26.32
CA LYS A 680 8.52 -10.80 -26.53
C LYS A 680 8.74 -11.83 -25.40
N GLY A 681 7.80 -11.97 -24.48
CA GLY A 681 7.85 -12.91 -23.36
C GLY A 681 8.68 -12.45 -22.17
N LYS A 682 9.15 -11.20 -22.14
CA LYS A 682 9.94 -10.67 -21.01
C LYS A 682 9.08 -10.40 -19.79
N LYS A 683 9.68 -10.51 -18.60
CA LYS A 683 9.06 -10.19 -17.32
C LYS A 683 9.64 -8.88 -16.83
N VAL A 684 8.85 -7.82 -16.97
CA VAL A 684 9.32 -6.43 -16.90
C VAL A 684 8.99 -5.81 -15.55
N LEU A 685 10.03 -5.33 -14.87
CA LEU A 685 9.97 -4.43 -13.73
C LEU A 685 10.08 -3.00 -14.26
N MET A 686 9.10 -2.15 -13.94
CA MET A 686 9.18 -0.71 -14.14
C MET A 686 9.45 -0.04 -12.80
N VAL A 687 10.43 0.86 -12.75
CA VAL A 687 10.75 1.67 -11.59
C VAL A 687 10.60 3.13 -11.98
N GLY A 688 9.75 3.87 -11.27
CA GLY A 688 9.64 5.31 -11.50
C GLY A 688 9.08 6.08 -10.31
N ASP A 689 8.53 7.28 -10.53
CA ASP A 689 8.07 8.18 -9.47
C ASP A 689 6.59 7.97 -9.08
N GLY A 690 5.82 7.28 -9.92
CA GLY A 690 4.42 6.99 -9.67
C GLY A 690 3.44 8.01 -10.27
N LEU A 691 3.90 9.13 -10.79
CA LEU A 691 3.03 10.19 -11.30
C LEU A 691 3.02 10.19 -12.82
N ASN A 692 4.18 10.47 -13.42
CA ASN A 692 4.32 10.57 -14.88
C ASN A 692 4.31 9.21 -15.58
N ASP A 693 4.65 8.18 -14.85
CA ASP A 693 4.83 6.82 -15.34
C ASP A 693 3.76 5.86 -14.83
N ALA A 694 2.68 6.38 -14.23
CA ALA A 694 1.57 5.60 -13.71
C ALA A 694 1.06 4.54 -14.71
N GLY A 695 0.83 4.91 -15.98
CA GLY A 695 0.42 3.96 -17.01
C GLY A 695 1.48 2.89 -17.33
N ALA A 696 2.76 3.25 -17.27
CA ALA A 696 3.87 2.33 -17.50
C ALA A 696 4.06 1.36 -16.32
N LEU A 697 3.98 1.86 -15.07
CA LEU A 697 3.97 1.06 -13.85
C LEU A 697 2.81 0.07 -13.86
N ALA A 698 1.61 0.53 -14.19
CA ALA A 698 0.43 -0.31 -14.28
C ALA A 698 0.53 -1.35 -15.41
N GLN A 699 1.21 -1.05 -16.53
CA GLN A 699 1.40 -2.03 -17.62
C GLN A 699 2.47 -3.08 -17.28
N ALA A 700 3.44 -2.76 -16.43
CA ALA A 700 4.52 -3.66 -16.06
C ALA A 700 4.02 -4.93 -15.35
N ASN A 701 4.89 -5.95 -15.31
CA ASN A 701 4.63 -7.11 -14.46
C ASN A 701 4.71 -6.72 -12.99
N ILE A 702 5.67 -5.86 -12.65
CA ILE A 702 5.74 -5.16 -11.37
C ILE A 702 6.10 -3.70 -11.63
N GLY A 703 5.27 -2.79 -11.12
CA GLY A 703 5.58 -1.36 -11.03
C GLY A 703 6.02 -0.97 -9.62
N ILE A 704 7.21 -0.39 -9.48
CA ILE A 704 7.73 0.15 -8.21
C ILE A 704 7.82 1.67 -8.30
N ALA A 705 7.11 2.37 -7.42
CA ALA A 705 7.25 3.81 -7.25
C ALA A 705 8.33 4.12 -6.19
N ILE A 706 9.27 5.00 -6.51
CA ILE A 706 10.26 5.55 -5.58
C ILE A 706 9.68 6.82 -4.98
N SER A 707 9.57 6.88 -3.65
CA SER A 707 8.96 8.03 -2.97
C SER A 707 9.85 8.62 -1.88
N GLU A 708 9.99 9.94 -1.90
CA GLU A 708 10.60 10.73 -0.81
C GLU A 708 9.63 10.91 0.36
N ASN A 709 8.32 10.89 0.09
CA ASN A 709 7.27 11.02 1.09
C ASN A 709 6.28 9.86 0.94
N ILE A 710 6.37 8.89 1.84
CA ILE A 710 5.56 7.67 1.82
C ILE A 710 4.06 8.00 1.85
N ASN A 711 3.64 9.18 2.30
CA ASN A 711 2.23 9.59 2.30
C ASN A 711 1.69 10.01 0.92
N VAL A 712 2.57 10.27 -0.06
CA VAL A 712 2.21 10.51 -1.45
C VAL A 712 2.24 9.17 -2.18
N PHE A 713 1.09 8.51 -2.24
CA PHE A 713 0.90 7.20 -2.86
C PHE A 713 0.50 7.32 -4.33
N SER A 714 1.16 6.57 -5.22
CA SER A 714 0.66 6.35 -6.57
C SER A 714 -0.26 5.13 -6.61
N PRO A 715 -1.52 5.27 -7.05
CA PRO A 715 -2.45 4.13 -7.15
C PRO A 715 -2.04 3.11 -8.23
N ALA A 716 -1.07 3.45 -9.08
CA ALA A 716 -0.67 2.67 -10.24
C ALA A 716 0.49 1.70 -10.03
N CYS A 717 1.07 1.65 -8.84
CA CYS A 717 2.21 0.80 -8.52
C CYS A 717 1.79 -0.46 -7.74
N ASP A 718 2.58 -1.52 -7.91
CA ASP A 718 2.46 -2.77 -7.14
C ASP A 718 3.29 -2.70 -5.84
N ALA A 719 4.28 -1.79 -5.78
CA ALA A 719 5.06 -1.52 -4.59
C ALA A 719 5.60 -0.09 -4.53
N ILE A 720 5.90 0.37 -3.32
CA ILE A 720 6.55 1.65 -3.03
C ILE A 720 7.86 1.38 -2.31
N LEU A 721 8.93 2.00 -2.79
CA LEU A 721 10.23 1.97 -2.15
C LEU A 721 10.55 3.37 -1.63
N ASP A 722 10.87 3.46 -0.34
CA ASP A 722 11.41 4.69 0.24
C ASP A 722 12.71 5.06 -0.47
N ALA A 723 12.81 6.31 -0.90
CA ALA A 723 13.94 6.89 -1.62
C ALA A 723 15.30 6.61 -0.96
N THR A 724 15.36 6.54 0.37
CA THR A 724 16.59 6.25 1.13
C THR A 724 17.10 4.81 0.93
N LYS A 725 16.27 3.92 0.39
CA LYS A 725 16.56 2.50 0.14
C LYS A 725 16.70 2.16 -1.33
N PHE A 726 16.80 3.16 -2.21
CA PHE A 726 16.93 2.97 -3.66
C PHE A 726 18.09 2.01 -4.02
N ASN A 727 19.24 2.14 -3.37
CA ASN A 727 20.41 1.28 -3.57
C ASN A 727 20.19 -0.20 -3.19
N GLU A 728 19.20 -0.50 -2.34
CA GLU A 728 18.86 -1.87 -1.90
C GLU A 728 17.79 -2.53 -2.79
N LEU A 729 17.33 -1.86 -3.85
CA LEU A 729 16.30 -2.38 -4.76
C LEU A 729 16.64 -3.79 -5.26
N TYR A 730 17.87 -4.01 -5.71
CA TYR A 730 18.30 -5.33 -6.17
C TYR A 730 18.32 -6.37 -5.06
N THR A 731 18.70 -5.98 -3.84
CA THR A 731 18.66 -6.85 -2.66
C THR A 731 17.23 -7.35 -2.39
N TYR A 732 16.21 -6.51 -2.57
CA TYR A 732 14.81 -6.91 -2.44
C TYR A 732 14.36 -7.89 -3.54
N VAL A 733 14.80 -7.67 -4.78
CA VAL A 733 14.56 -8.62 -5.91
C VAL A 733 15.18 -9.98 -5.58
N GLN A 734 16.43 -10.00 -5.11
CA GLN A 734 17.13 -11.22 -4.72
C GLN A 734 16.51 -11.91 -3.51
N ALA A 735 16.02 -11.14 -2.52
CA ALA A 735 15.28 -11.68 -1.40
C ALA A 735 13.96 -12.32 -1.84
N SER A 736 13.28 -11.74 -2.83
CA SER A 736 12.06 -12.32 -3.43
C SER A 736 12.37 -13.64 -4.13
N LYS A 737 13.45 -13.73 -4.91
CA LYS A 737 13.95 -14.99 -5.50
C LYS A 737 14.22 -16.05 -4.43
N LYS A 738 14.88 -15.68 -3.33
CA LYS A 738 15.15 -16.57 -2.19
C LYS A 738 13.88 -17.00 -1.46
N ALA A 739 12.88 -16.13 -1.34
CA ALA A 739 11.59 -16.48 -0.76
C ALA A 739 10.90 -17.57 -1.59
N ILE A 740 10.91 -17.48 -2.92
CA ILE A 740 10.42 -18.54 -3.80
C ILE A 740 11.23 -19.83 -3.64
N HIS A 741 12.55 -19.73 -3.43
CA HIS A 741 13.36 -20.91 -3.14
C HIS A 741 12.98 -21.57 -1.80
N ILE A 742 12.69 -20.79 -0.75
CA ILE A 742 12.18 -21.32 0.53
C ILE A 742 10.87 -22.06 0.32
N ILE A 743 9.93 -21.49 -0.45
CA ILE A 743 8.66 -22.17 -0.80
C ILE A 743 8.92 -23.51 -1.50
N LYS A 744 9.82 -23.52 -2.49
CA LYS A 744 10.23 -24.76 -3.18
C LYS A 744 10.84 -25.80 -2.23
N MET A 745 11.70 -25.36 -1.31
CA MET A 745 12.28 -26.25 -0.29
C MET A 745 11.22 -26.79 0.66
N SER A 746 10.25 -25.99 1.07
CA SER A 746 9.10 -26.44 1.87
C SER A 746 8.28 -27.49 1.13
N PHE A 747 8.11 -27.38 -0.19
CA PHE A 747 7.47 -28.42 -0.99
C PHE A 747 8.27 -29.71 -1.03
N VAL A 748 9.59 -29.63 -1.22
CA VAL A 748 10.45 -30.82 -1.19
C VAL A 748 10.34 -31.50 0.17
N LEU A 749 10.42 -30.73 1.26
CA LEU A 749 10.28 -31.26 2.62
C LEU A 749 8.91 -31.91 2.85
N SER A 750 7.82 -31.23 2.46
CA SER A 750 6.46 -31.78 2.56
C SER A 750 6.28 -33.04 1.72
N LEU A 751 6.88 -33.11 0.53
CA LEU A 751 6.82 -34.29 -0.32
C LEU A 751 7.54 -35.48 0.31
N MET A 752 8.70 -35.26 0.95
CA MET A 752 9.43 -36.32 1.67
C MET A 752 8.58 -36.91 2.80
N TYR A 753 7.93 -36.07 3.61
CA TYR A 753 7.00 -36.54 4.65
C TYR A 753 5.82 -37.34 4.06
N ASN A 754 5.21 -36.82 2.99
CA ASN A 754 4.09 -37.50 2.34
C ASN A 754 4.52 -38.82 1.68
N MET A 755 5.75 -38.94 1.17
CA MET A 755 6.27 -40.20 0.64
C MET A 755 6.38 -41.28 1.72
N VAL A 756 6.85 -40.93 2.92
CA VAL A 756 6.90 -41.87 4.05
C VAL A 756 5.49 -42.29 4.45
N GLY A 757 4.56 -41.34 4.56
CA GLY A 757 3.16 -41.65 4.86
C GLY A 757 2.48 -42.51 3.78
N LEU A 758 2.76 -42.21 2.50
CA LEU A 758 2.26 -43.00 1.36
C LEU A 758 2.80 -44.43 1.37
N TYR A 759 4.05 -44.65 1.78
CA TYR A 759 4.59 -46.00 1.92
C TYR A 759 3.74 -46.85 2.88
N PHE A 760 3.40 -46.32 4.06
CA PHE A 760 2.54 -47.02 5.03
C PHE A 760 1.09 -47.15 4.53
N ALA A 761 0.58 -46.14 3.83
CA ALA A 761 -0.77 -46.18 3.27
C ALA A 761 -0.91 -47.25 2.17
N VAL A 762 0.05 -47.31 1.24
CA VAL A 762 0.05 -48.26 0.12
C VAL A 762 0.33 -49.69 0.60
N SER A 763 1.13 -49.87 1.65
CA SER A 763 1.37 -51.18 2.26
C SER A 763 0.24 -51.67 3.17
N GLY A 764 -0.80 -50.86 3.40
CA GLY A 764 -1.92 -51.22 4.27
C GLY A 764 -1.57 -51.22 5.77
N GLN A 765 -0.41 -50.67 6.15
CA GLN A 765 0.11 -50.66 7.52
C GLN A 765 -0.16 -49.35 8.27
N LEU A 766 -0.86 -48.39 7.65
CA LEU A 766 -1.09 -47.08 8.24
C LEU A 766 -2.16 -47.16 9.34
N GLU A 767 -1.73 -47.10 10.60
CA GLU A 767 -2.63 -46.94 11.74
C GLU A 767 -3.18 -45.50 11.82
N PRO A 768 -4.48 -45.31 12.16
CA PRO A 768 -5.10 -43.98 12.27
C PRO A 768 -4.36 -43.03 13.21
N VAL A 769 -3.83 -43.53 14.34
CA VAL A 769 -3.07 -42.74 15.32
C VAL A 769 -1.80 -42.15 14.70
N ILE A 770 -1.08 -42.92 13.89
CA ILE A 770 0.15 -42.47 13.22
C ILE A 770 -0.18 -41.35 12.22
N ALA A 771 -1.26 -41.49 11.45
CA ALA A 771 -1.72 -40.45 10.54
C ALA A 771 -2.15 -39.17 11.28
N ALA A 772 -2.87 -39.30 12.39
CA ALA A 772 -3.34 -38.19 13.22
C ALA A 772 -2.18 -37.36 13.82
N ILE A 773 -1.04 -37.97 14.13
CA ILE A 773 0.15 -37.28 14.65
C ILE A 773 0.99 -36.67 13.52
N LEU A 774 1.20 -37.42 12.43
CA LEU A 774 2.07 -36.99 11.33
C LEU A 774 1.53 -35.75 10.59
N MET A 775 0.21 -35.64 10.41
CA MET A 775 -0.39 -34.54 9.65
C MET A 775 -0.22 -33.15 10.30
N PRO A 776 -0.54 -32.95 11.60
CA PRO A 776 -0.27 -31.69 12.30
C PRO A 776 1.22 -31.40 12.43
N LEU A 777 2.04 -32.42 12.72
CA LEU A 777 3.48 -32.26 12.88
C LEU A 777 4.15 -31.77 11.60
N SER A 778 3.76 -32.32 10.45
CA SER A 778 4.21 -31.86 9.12
C SER A 778 3.88 -30.39 8.90
N SER A 779 2.63 -29.99 9.17
CA SER A 779 2.17 -28.61 8.97
C SER A 779 2.91 -27.63 9.89
N ILE A 780 3.07 -27.95 11.17
CA ILE A 780 3.82 -27.13 12.14
C ILE A 780 5.29 -27.01 11.74
N SER A 781 5.90 -28.11 11.31
CA SER A 781 7.32 -28.13 10.89
C SER A 781 7.57 -27.24 9.69
N ILE A 782 6.68 -27.26 8.68
CA ILE A 782 6.77 -26.37 7.52
C ILE A 782 6.58 -24.90 7.93
N VAL A 783 5.58 -24.60 8.76
CA VAL A 783 5.36 -23.22 9.24
C VAL A 783 6.56 -22.71 10.03
N ALA A 784 7.13 -23.52 10.92
CA ALA A 784 8.34 -23.19 11.67
C ALA A 784 9.53 -22.95 10.73
N PHE A 785 9.79 -23.86 9.79
CA PHE A 785 10.86 -23.74 8.82
C PHE A 785 10.75 -22.45 7.99
N THR A 786 9.58 -22.21 7.37
CA THR A 786 9.34 -21.01 6.55
C THR A 786 9.52 -19.73 7.35
N THR A 787 9.01 -19.70 8.59
CA THR A 787 9.11 -18.53 9.48
C THR A 787 10.55 -18.25 9.88
N VAL A 788 11.32 -19.27 10.26
CA VAL A 788 12.74 -19.12 10.63
C VAL A 788 13.57 -18.71 9.42
N ALA A 789 13.40 -19.39 8.28
CA ALA A 789 14.15 -19.13 7.06
C ALA A 789 13.93 -17.69 6.54
N THR A 790 12.68 -17.22 6.53
CA THR A 790 12.35 -15.85 6.11
C THR A 790 12.86 -14.79 7.09
N ASN A 791 12.81 -15.03 8.41
CA ASN A 791 13.39 -14.09 9.38
C ASN A 791 14.92 -14.01 9.26
N ILE A 792 15.62 -15.12 9.01
CA ILE A 792 17.07 -15.13 8.75
C ILE A 792 17.39 -14.34 7.47
N LEU A 793 16.59 -14.52 6.43
CA LEU A 793 16.71 -13.74 5.19
C LEU A 793 16.50 -12.25 5.45
N GLY A 794 15.49 -11.88 6.23
CA GLY A 794 15.17 -10.51 6.60
C GLY A 794 16.26 -9.80 7.41
N LYS A 795 17.01 -10.52 8.26
CA LYS A 795 18.16 -9.96 8.99
C LYS A 795 19.29 -9.49 8.08
N LYS A 796 19.40 -10.03 6.85
CA LYS A 796 20.43 -9.64 5.87
C LYS A 796 20.04 -8.38 5.08
N LEU A 797 18.78 -7.94 5.16
CA LEU A 797 18.31 -6.70 4.54
C LEU A 797 18.64 -5.52 5.45
N LYS A 798 19.16 -4.43 4.89
CA LYS A 798 19.57 -3.24 5.64
C LYS A 798 18.38 -2.34 5.96
#